data_AF-A0A497JIP8-F1
#
_entry.id   AF-A0A497JIP8-F1
#
_cell.length_a   1.000
_cell.length_b   1.000
_cell.length_c   1.000
_cell.angle_alpha   90.00
_cell.angle_beta   90.00
_cell.angle_gamma   90.00
#
_symmetry.space_group_name_H-M   'P 1'
#
loop_
_entity.id
_entity.type
_entity.pdbx_description
1 polymer ?
#
loop_
_entity_poly.entity_id
_entity_poly.type
_entity_poly.pdbx_seq_one_letter_code
_entity_poly.pdbx_strand_id
1 'polypeptide(L)'
;SCTVGKPNAIEITLKANKATTATINLFSKKEPIIVSFGGYEIDKFTELKMPQAKSAQQKVSVQLEALKEKKVRVYFSCESAGTGFINAKIVSSNLTISKEFVFEIIEEKPMRISFSEKILRNEKFKLTAVDSLGNPITNARIRIYSSVEKTLLKEIVGNNTLDRGLNGRYSFTANLMPGVYILKVKAKGYKQVESTFTVGTTGIIKIPEEIKVKLSLQERKKSIPIEIENLTDELVSNVGYELNKGMFDERFKVSIKGSEKIPPRGKIVAILNVEFAEESKEYATAELSLVVSGTVTNYYTKSTSIIKLSYNEKLDPRCLEFSPKKLETVMVATRNLKQNAKEIEFKVKNNCETSIYLTPVFSKSRYLQIVAENIQLRPGEERKFVVTVKPTMNLIVDGIEQEETVRIRFESPQLSKTLPVLVRFWRPEFALEMPSFMEINIAQPSPQEIAVVGQEIFIRNAGVAAIENIQLSIKPKSVAGLTFSIYPTHTEFPPVLRPGEILMPSPVLEIKGSKIKSQDVVAELTVTGNVQRKRFVLGKTKILVHASAPSCLKVQERSFTFKSNVIAGMEGKELTIVNYCSEEARIANLTYPDLGGNLLVLKPLGTNIIMPGAEAKFILELHRKQPLPKFEGFFFINALLIRSNTWIRSDPVPLKIQLSLKAAFEGVSTQKIRVPMCEDMKQKVEVAFPKFSSDCSNGYCDAVQLAEFIAEKILRIVKKVEAQAKKVNKEAANVPGIGNYRSFASLGVEEETFDVYLMHDVLAPRLLEHIINKKNSLAKLQRFMVDYATYQTFLGLRGSTYGNKILLDAENKFYGCGYYNVEITGSVPVWYGKLLTEQMIVFVKVGKRQITEECRTNKIQNIMNFIPLDRGLSVESPHATWLAIIN
;
A
#
# COMPACT_ATOMS: atom_id res chain seq x y z
N SER A 1 56.96 -5.84 -47.97
CA SER A 1 56.16 -6.73 -48.84
C SER A 1 55.31 -5.89 -49.75
N CYS A 2 54.87 -6.46 -50.86
CA CYS A 2 54.06 -5.81 -51.90
C CYS A 2 52.84 -6.70 -52.21
N THR A 3 51.74 -6.12 -52.67
CA THR A 3 50.54 -6.87 -53.06
C THR A 3 50.37 -6.81 -54.57
N VAL A 4 50.04 -7.95 -55.18
CA VAL A 4 49.79 -8.02 -56.63
C VAL A 4 48.72 -7.00 -57.03
N GLY A 5 49.00 -6.21 -58.07
CA GLY A 5 48.07 -5.24 -58.66
C GLY A 5 47.81 -3.97 -57.86
N LYS A 6 48.57 -3.68 -56.79
CA LYS A 6 48.49 -2.42 -56.03
C LYS A 6 49.68 -1.49 -56.34
N PRO A 7 49.50 -0.16 -56.29
CA PRO A 7 50.59 0.79 -56.48
C PRO A 7 51.49 0.85 -55.24
N ASN A 8 52.79 0.83 -55.47
CA ASN A 8 53.85 0.96 -54.47
C ASN A 8 54.86 2.00 -54.95
N ALA A 9 55.74 2.45 -54.08
CA ALA A 9 56.80 3.35 -54.46
C ALA A 9 58.11 3.07 -53.71
N ILE A 10 59.22 3.34 -54.38
CA ILE A 10 60.55 3.42 -53.77
C ILE A 10 61.01 4.87 -53.79
N GLU A 11 61.35 5.40 -52.62
CA GLU A 11 61.88 6.75 -52.46
C GLU A 11 63.41 6.68 -52.29
N ILE A 12 64.12 7.48 -53.07
CA ILE A 12 65.58 7.54 -53.11
C ILE A 12 65.99 8.99 -52.86
N THR A 13 66.75 9.22 -51.80
CA THR A 13 67.36 10.53 -51.50
C THR A 13 68.80 10.52 -51.99
N LEU A 14 69.16 11.50 -52.81
CA LEU A 14 70.49 11.69 -53.38
C LEU A 14 71.12 12.98 -52.85
N LYS A 15 72.43 12.94 -52.57
CA LYS A 15 73.25 14.09 -52.23
C LYS A 15 74.61 13.96 -52.90
N ALA A 16 75.06 14.99 -53.60
CA ALA A 16 76.37 14.99 -54.27
C ALA A 16 77.30 16.03 -53.64
N ASN A 17 78.59 15.72 -53.52
CA ASN A 17 79.58 16.67 -52.99
C ASN A 17 79.94 17.77 -54.00
N LYS A 18 79.72 17.53 -55.29
CA LYS A 18 79.86 18.49 -56.39
C LYS A 18 78.62 18.42 -57.27
N ALA A 19 78.28 19.52 -57.94
CA ALA A 19 77.15 19.55 -58.86
C ALA A 19 77.38 18.52 -59.99
N THR A 20 76.40 17.64 -60.21
CA THR A 20 76.49 16.57 -61.20
C THR A 20 75.11 16.10 -61.63
N THR A 21 75.04 15.44 -62.78
CA THR A 21 73.83 14.71 -63.18
C THR A 21 73.96 13.26 -62.76
N ALA A 22 73.01 12.76 -61.98
CA ALA A 22 72.91 11.35 -61.63
C ALA A 22 71.74 10.71 -62.38
N THR A 23 71.96 9.51 -62.94
CA THR A 23 70.90 8.69 -63.51
C THR A 23 70.63 7.50 -62.60
N ILE A 24 69.43 7.45 -62.02
CA ILE A 24 68.93 6.31 -61.28
C ILE A 24 68.35 5.31 -62.27
N ASN A 25 68.90 4.10 -62.32
CA ASN A 25 68.36 2.98 -63.07
C ASN A 25 67.80 1.97 -62.07
N LEU A 26 66.48 1.86 -61.99
CA LEU A 26 65.80 0.80 -61.26
C LEU A 26 65.45 -0.32 -62.22
N PHE A 27 65.78 -1.56 -61.90
CA PHE A 27 65.35 -2.70 -62.69
C PHE A 27 64.99 -3.90 -61.83
N SER A 28 64.06 -4.69 -62.31
CA SER A 28 63.62 -5.97 -61.77
C SER A 28 63.97 -7.09 -62.76
N LYS A 29 63.70 -8.35 -62.38
CA LYS A 29 63.91 -9.50 -63.28
C LYS A 29 63.05 -9.34 -64.54
N LYS A 30 63.67 -9.46 -65.72
CA LYS A 30 63.01 -9.18 -67.00
C LYS A 30 61.93 -10.19 -67.38
N GLU A 31 62.07 -11.46 -67.02
CA GLU A 31 61.03 -12.48 -67.31
C GLU A 31 60.94 -13.60 -66.24
N PRO A 32 59.71 -13.96 -65.81
CA PRO A 32 58.50 -13.13 -65.90
C PRO A 32 58.69 -11.84 -65.08
N ILE A 33 58.14 -10.72 -65.56
CA ILE A 33 58.20 -9.44 -64.82
C ILE A 33 57.38 -9.58 -63.55
N ILE A 34 58.05 -9.65 -62.40
CA ILE A 34 57.40 -9.78 -61.08
C ILE A 34 57.11 -8.38 -60.49
N VAL A 35 57.87 -7.37 -60.90
CA VAL A 35 57.73 -5.96 -60.49
C VAL A 35 57.82 -5.07 -61.73
N SER A 36 56.78 -4.28 -61.97
CA SER A 36 56.68 -3.34 -63.07
C SER A 36 56.79 -1.89 -62.56
N PHE A 37 57.54 -1.05 -63.25
CA PHE A 37 57.67 0.38 -62.97
C PHE A 37 56.89 1.20 -64.01
N GLY A 38 56.35 2.36 -63.62
CA GLY A 38 55.62 3.19 -64.60
C GLY A 38 55.37 4.64 -64.18
N GLY A 39 56.40 5.30 -63.66
CA GLY A 39 56.40 6.74 -63.41
C GLY A 39 57.29 7.14 -62.24
N TYR A 40 57.65 8.43 -62.16
CA TYR A 40 58.40 8.99 -61.04
C TYR A 40 58.03 10.44 -60.77
N GLU A 41 58.28 10.90 -59.54
CA GLU A 41 58.19 12.29 -59.10
C GLU A 41 59.50 12.71 -58.42
N ILE A 42 59.83 14.02 -58.47
CA ILE A 42 61.03 14.60 -57.85
C ILE A 42 60.59 15.73 -56.91
N ASP A 43 61.04 15.67 -55.66
CA ASP A 43 60.82 16.59 -54.52
C ASP A 43 59.38 16.87 -54.07
N LYS A 44 58.38 16.78 -54.96
CA LYS A 44 56.96 16.98 -54.62
C LYS A 44 56.19 15.69 -54.87
N PHE A 45 55.71 15.08 -53.79
CA PHE A 45 54.95 13.84 -53.83
C PHE A 45 53.49 14.09 -53.47
N THR A 46 52.58 13.84 -54.40
CA THR A 46 51.14 14.07 -54.19
C THR A 46 50.44 12.79 -53.73
N GLU A 47 50.47 11.73 -54.54
CA GLU A 47 49.83 10.44 -54.23
C GLU A 47 50.60 9.24 -54.82
N LEU A 48 50.26 8.01 -54.41
CA LEU A 48 50.78 6.78 -55.03
C LEU A 48 50.08 6.54 -56.36
N LYS A 49 50.85 6.44 -57.46
CA LYS A 49 50.31 6.23 -58.81
C LYS A 49 50.54 4.78 -59.26
N MET A 50 49.57 4.23 -59.99
CA MET A 50 49.76 2.96 -60.69
C MET A 50 50.69 3.17 -61.90
N PRO A 51 51.64 2.26 -62.15
CA PRO A 51 52.39 2.23 -63.41
C PRO A 51 51.46 2.24 -64.63
N GLN A 52 51.60 3.23 -65.51
CA GLN A 52 50.81 3.29 -66.75
C GLN A 52 51.33 2.34 -67.84
N ALA A 53 52.61 1.98 -67.77
CA ALA A 53 53.24 0.99 -68.65
C ALA A 53 53.96 -0.05 -67.80
N LYS A 54 53.91 -1.33 -68.20
CA LYS A 54 54.65 -2.40 -67.51
C LYS A 54 56.08 -2.46 -68.03
N SER A 55 57.00 -1.82 -67.33
CA SER A 55 58.43 -1.94 -67.62
C SER A 55 59.16 -2.65 -66.49
N ALA A 56 60.04 -3.59 -66.81
CA ALA A 56 60.98 -4.16 -65.84
C ALA A 56 62.10 -3.18 -65.44
N GLN A 57 62.16 -1.99 -66.06
CA GLN A 57 63.18 -0.98 -65.79
C GLN A 57 62.62 0.43 -65.82
N GLN A 58 63.03 1.27 -64.88
CA GLN A 58 62.81 2.70 -64.87
C GLN A 58 64.14 3.44 -64.82
N LYS A 59 64.29 4.44 -65.69
CA LYS A 59 65.40 5.38 -65.63
C LYS A 59 64.90 6.76 -65.21
N VAL A 60 65.65 7.43 -64.34
CA VAL A 60 65.37 8.78 -63.86
C VAL A 60 66.66 9.58 -63.86
N SER A 61 66.74 10.65 -64.65
CA SER A 61 67.88 11.58 -64.66
C SER A 61 67.59 12.78 -63.77
N VAL A 62 68.50 13.10 -62.86
CA VAL A 62 68.33 14.13 -61.83
C VAL A 62 69.56 15.01 -61.80
N GLN A 63 69.34 16.33 -61.86
CA GLN A 63 70.38 17.31 -61.60
C GLN A 63 70.56 17.47 -60.09
N LEU A 64 71.77 17.23 -59.61
CA LEU A 64 72.15 17.38 -58.21
C LEU A 64 73.01 18.63 -58.05
N GLU A 65 72.59 19.54 -57.17
CA GLU A 65 73.42 20.65 -56.72
C GLU A 65 74.39 20.17 -55.63
N ALA A 66 75.56 20.81 -55.54
CA ALA A 66 76.53 20.47 -54.51
C ALA A 66 75.92 20.63 -53.11
N LEU A 67 76.07 19.60 -52.27
CA LEU A 67 75.64 19.53 -50.86
C LEU A 67 74.13 19.66 -50.60
N LYS A 68 73.27 19.71 -51.63
CA LYS A 68 71.81 19.66 -51.47
C LYS A 68 71.26 18.26 -51.70
N GLU A 69 70.20 17.93 -50.97
CA GLU A 69 69.47 16.67 -51.15
C GLU A 69 68.40 16.83 -52.25
N LYS A 70 68.25 15.78 -53.05
CA LYS A 70 67.14 15.60 -54.00
C LYS A 70 66.44 14.30 -53.69
N LYS A 71 65.11 14.34 -53.62
CA LYS A 71 64.29 13.14 -53.39
C LYS A 71 63.60 12.71 -54.68
N VAL A 72 63.69 11.43 -55.00
CA VAL A 72 63.05 10.84 -56.17
C VAL A 72 62.17 9.70 -55.70
N ARG A 73 60.89 9.72 -56.09
CA ARG A 73 59.96 8.64 -55.82
C ARG A 73 59.61 7.95 -57.12
N VAL A 74 59.88 6.66 -57.21
CA VAL A 74 59.54 5.84 -58.39
C VAL A 74 58.42 4.88 -58.03
N TYR A 75 57.37 4.88 -58.84
CA TYR A 75 56.20 4.03 -58.64
C TYR A 75 56.37 2.66 -59.31
N PHE A 76 55.96 1.62 -58.60
CA PHE A 76 55.97 0.25 -59.09
C PHE A 76 54.73 -0.53 -58.66
N SER A 77 54.36 -1.55 -59.43
CA SER A 77 53.33 -2.53 -59.08
C SER A 77 53.94 -3.93 -59.13
N CYS A 78 53.42 -4.82 -58.29
CA CYS A 78 53.83 -6.22 -58.31
C CYS A 78 52.82 -7.03 -59.13
N GLU A 79 53.32 -7.95 -59.95
CA GLU A 79 52.53 -8.61 -60.99
C GLU A 79 52.19 -10.05 -60.62
N SER A 80 53.06 -10.73 -59.87
CA SER A 80 52.86 -12.12 -59.45
C SER A 80 53.41 -12.37 -58.05
N ALA A 81 52.78 -13.27 -57.30
CA ALA A 81 53.23 -13.65 -55.95
C ALA A 81 54.61 -14.34 -55.98
N GLY A 82 55.38 -14.18 -54.90
CA GLY A 82 56.73 -14.74 -54.76
C GLY A 82 57.72 -13.74 -54.14
N THR A 83 59.02 -13.96 -54.31
CA THR A 83 60.04 -13.01 -53.86
C THR A 83 60.35 -11.99 -54.97
N GLY A 84 60.11 -10.72 -54.68
CA GLY A 84 60.42 -9.59 -55.54
C GLY A 84 61.77 -8.96 -55.23
N PHE A 85 62.42 -8.45 -56.28
CA PHE A 85 63.70 -7.77 -56.18
C PHE A 85 63.65 -6.47 -57.00
N ILE A 86 64.15 -5.38 -56.43
CA ILE A 86 64.41 -4.13 -57.14
C ILE A 86 65.89 -3.82 -57.00
N ASN A 87 66.60 -3.79 -58.13
CA ASN A 87 67.98 -3.37 -58.21
C ASN A 87 68.05 -1.90 -58.60
N ALA A 88 68.62 -1.08 -57.73
CA ALA A 88 68.83 0.35 -57.94
C ALA A 88 70.30 0.62 -58.25
N LYS A 89 70.60 1.04 -59.50
CA LYS A 89 71.94 1.43 -59.95
C LYS A 89 71.97 2.92 -60.29
N ILE A 90 72.67 3.70 -59.49
CA ILE A 90 72.79 5.16 -59.62
C ILE A 90 74.14 5.46 -60.26
N VAL A 91 74.12 6.08 -61.44
CA VAL A 91 75.33 6.36 -62.24
C VAL A 91 75.50 7.87 -62.38
N SER A 92 76.68 8.37 -62.04
CA SER A 92 77.15 9.73 -62.32
C SER A 92 78.44 9.66 -63.16
N SER A 93 78.99 10.80 -63.59
CA SER A 93 80.19 10.82 -64.45
C SER A 93 81.38 10.05 -63.87
N ASN A 94 81.51 9.98 -62.53
CA ASN A 94 82.70 9.43 -61.86
C ASN A 94 82.38 8.32 -60.84
N LEU A 95 81.10 7.99 -60.60
CA LEU A 95 80.70 7.05 -59.55
C LEU A 95 79.45 6.26 -59.95
N THR A 96 79.48 4.96 -59.66
CA THR A 96 78.31 4.07 -59.74
C THR A 96 78.02 3.46 -58.36
N ILE A 97 76.79 3.61 -57.88
CA ILE A 97 76.30 2.99 -56.64
C ILE A 97 75.23 1.96 -57.01
N SER A 98 75.28 0.76 -56.46
CA SER A 98 74.28 -0.28 -56.68
C SER A 98 73.72 -0.80 -55.36
N LYS A 99 72.40 -0.99 -55.26
CA LYS A 99 71.73 -1.58 -54.11
C LYS A 99 70.56 -2.45 -54.54
N GLU A 100 70.44 -3.63 -53.93
CA GLU A 100 69.31 -4.53 -54.13
C GLU A 100 68.31 -4.44 -52.97
N PHE A 101 67.03 -4.43 -53.30
CA PHE A 101 65.92 -4.48 -52.35
C PHE A 101 65.12 -5.76 -52.55
N VAL A 102 65.11 -6.64 -51.55
CA VAL A 102 64.36 -7.89 -51.55
C VAL A 102 63.07 -7.73 -50.74
N PHE A 103 61.93 -8.17 -51.27
CA PHE A 103 60.66 -8.14 -50.55
C PHE A 103 59.69 -9.23 -51.02
N GLU A 104 58.83 -9.70 -50.13
CA GLU A 104 57.77 -10.66 -50.45
C GLU A 104 56.60 -10.00 -51.21
N ILE A 105 56.10 -10.67 -52.25
CA ILE A 105 54.91 -10.29 -53.01
C ILE A 105 53.80 -11.30 -52.69
N ILE A 106 52.68 -10.79 -52.20
CA ILE A 106 51.52 -11.58 -51.80
C ILE A 106 50.34 -11.36 -52.73
N GLU A 107 49.64 -12.44 -53.05
CA GLU A 107 48.33 -12.40 -53.72
C GLU A 107 47.22 -12.53 -52.66
N GLU A 108 46.23 -11.64 -52.69
CA GLU A 108 45.12 -11.66 -51.74
C GLU A 108 44.06 -12.69 -52.16
N LYS A 109 43.83 -13.69 -51.32
CA LYS A 109 42.79 -14.71 -51.52
C LYS A 109 41.39 -14.13 -51.28
N PRO A 110 40.34 -14.63 -51.95
CA PRO A 110 38.96 -14.27 -51.64
C PRO A 110 38.55 -14.81 -50.26
N MET A 111 37.69 -14.05 -49.56
CA MET A 111 37.08 -14.42 -48.28
C MET A 111 35.56 -14.44 -48.43
N ARG A 112 34.89 -15.38 -47.74
CA ARG A 112 33.43 -15.44 -47.62
C ARG A 112 33.03 -15.22 -46.16
N ILE A 113 31.99 -14.40 -45.96
CA ILE A 113 31.42 -14.14 -44.64
C ILE A 113 29.95 -14.57 -44.61
N SER A 114 29.50 -15.10 -43.47
CA SER A 114 28.11 -15.46 -43.22
C SER A 114 27.66 -14.91 -41.87
N PHE A 115 26.55 -14.18 -41.85
CA PHE A 115 25.97 -13.54 -40.66
C PHE A 115 24.47 -13.23 -40.87
N SER A 116 23.75 -12.89 -39.81
CA SER A 116 22.35 -12.44 -39.90
C SER A 116 22.26 -10.97 -40.29
N GLU A 117 21.61 -10.66 -41.40
CA GLU A 117 21.42 -9.29 -41.89
C GLU A 117 20.47 -8.44 -41.02
N LYS A 118 19.68 -9.09 -40.15
CA LYS A 118 18.79 -8.46 -39.18
C LYS A 118 19.11 -9.01 -37.79
N ILE A 119 19.43 -8.13 -36.85
CA ILE A 119 19.68 -8.48 -35.44
C ILE A 119 18.93 -7.52 -34.52
N LEU A 120 18.45 -7.96 -33.36
CA LEU A 120 17.93 -7.01 -32.39
C LEU A 120 19.07 -6.42 -31.55
N ARG A 121 18.83 -5.19 -31.06
CA ARG A 121 19.66 -4.58 -30.03
C ARG A 121 19.85 -5.55 -28.85
N ASN A 122 21.09 -5.66 -28.39
CA ASN A 122 21.53 -6.55 -27.31
C ASN A 122 21.52 -8.06 -27.63
N GLU A 123 21.15 -8.48 -28.85
CA GLU A 123 21.40 -9.86 -29.29
C GLU A 123 22.89 -10.05 -29.64
N LYS A 124 23.35 -11.30 -29.54
CA LYS A 124 24.70 -11.67 -29.99
C LYS A 124 24.74 -11.69 -31.52
N PHE A 125 25.49 -10.76 -32.11
CA PHE A 125 25.88 -10.83 -33.51
C PHE A 125 26.87 -11.98 -33.69
N LYS A 126 26.62 -12.83 -34.69
CA LYS A 126 27.46 -13.97 -35.03
C LYS A 126 27.89 -13.86 -36.49
N LEU A 127 29.19 -13.96 -36.72
CA LEU A 127 29.80 -13.95 -38.04
C LEU A 127 30.75 -15.12 -38.19
N THR A 128 30.69 -15.77 -39.35
CA THR A 128 31.65 -16.79 -39.74
C THR A 128 32.44 -16.30 -40.95
N ALA A 129 33.77 -16.36 -40.89
CA ALA A 129 34.68 -15.99 -41.97
C ALA A 129 35.50 -17.21 -42.42
N VAL A 130 35.40 -17.55 -43.70
CA VAL A 130 36.11 -18.68 -44.32
C VAL A 130 36.78 -18.27 -45.63
N ASP A 131 37.81 -19.00 -46.03
CA ASP A 131 38.41 -18.85 -47.36
C ASP A 131 37.55 -19.52 -48.46
N SER A 132 38.00 -19.47 -49.72
CA SER A 132 37.30 -20.11 -50.84
C SER A 132 37.21 -21.64 -50.75
N LEU A 133 38.03 -22.28 -49.94
CA LEU A 133 38.07 -23.73 -49.71
C LEU A 133 37.28 -24.15 -48.45
N GLY A 134 36.69 -23.18 -47.73
CA GLY A 134 35.96 -23.42 -46.48
C GLY A 134 36.83 -23.46 -45.23
N ASN A 135 38.14 -23.17 -45.33
CA ASN A 135 39.01 -23.13 -44.16
C ASN A 135 38.69 -21.91 -43.29
N PRO A 136 38.69 -22.06 -41.96
CA PRO A 136 38.39 -20.96 -41.04
C PRO A 136 39.46 -19.88 -41.04
N ILE A 137 39.06 -18.62 -41.18
CA ILE A 137 39.95 -17.46 -41.04
C ILE A 137 39.92 -16.98 -39.59
N THR A 138 41.01 -17.19 -38.84
CA THR A 138 41.06 -16.99 -37.38
C THR A 138 41.60 -15.63 -36.92
N ASN A 139 42.17 -14.85 -37.84
CA ASN A 139 42.83 -13.57 -37.59
C ASN A 139 42.14 -12.38 -38.28
N ALA A 140 40.84 -12.49 -38.56
CA ALA A 140 40.08 -11.42 -39.20
C ALA A 140 39.84 -10.26 -38.22
N ARG A 141 39.92 -9.06 -38.75
CA ARG A 141 39.58 -7.79 -38.10
C ARG A 141 38.22 -7.33 -38.63
N ILE A 142 37.23 -7.31 -37.75
CA ILE A 142 35.86 -6.91 -38.05
C ILE A 142 35.66 -5.49 -37.56
N ARG A 143 35.23 -4.59 -38.46
CA ARG A 143 34.93 -3.20 -38.15
C ARG A 143 33.50 -2.89 -38.53
N ILE A 144 32.81 -2.18 -37.66
CA ILE A 144 31.41 -1.79 -37.83
C ILE A 144 31.33 -0.28 -37.83
N TYR A 145 30.74 0.25 -38.88
CA TYR A 145 30.57 1.68 -39.09
C TYR A 145 29.09 2.06 -39.08
N SER A 146 28.79 3.25 -38.56
CA SER A 146 27.49 3.89 -38.80
C SER A 146 27.30 4.07 -40.31
N SER A 147 26.17 3.66 -40.88
CA SER A 147 25.89 3.89 -42.31
C SER A 147 25.71 5.37 -42.64
N VAL A 148 25.25 6.17 -41.67
CA VAL A 148 24.97 7.60 -41.84
C VAL A 148 26.24 8.43 -41.69
N GLU A 149 26.89 8.35 -40.53
CA GLU A 149 28.05 9.18 -40.21
C GLU A 149 29.39 8.63 -40.74
N LYS A 150 29.39 7.38 -41.21
CA LYS A 150 30.60 6.62 -41.61
C LYS A 150 31.67 6.55 -40.50
N THR A 151 31.27 6.74 -39.25
CA THR A 151 32.12 6.66 -38.04
C THR A 151 32.32 5.22 -37.60
N LEU A 152 33.51 4.87 -37.11
CA LEU A 152 33.81 3.53 -36.57
C LEU A 152 33.18 3.39 -35.19
N LEU A 153 32.29 2.42 -35.01
CA LEU A 153 31.57 2.18 -33.76
C LEU A 153 32.12 0.99 -32.97
N LYS A 154 32.59 -0.04 -33.68
CA LYS A 154 33.13 -1.24 -33.04
C LYS A 154 34.22 -1.87 -33.88
N GLU A 155 35.25 -2.37 -33.21
CA GLU A 155 36.31 -3.17 -33.80
C GLU A 155 36.53 -4.45 -32.99
N ILE A 156 36.70 -5.57 -33.70
CA ILE A 156 37.01 -6.88 -33.13
C ILE A 156 38.21 -7.41 -33.88
N VAL A 157 39.24 -7.79 -33.13
CA VAL A 157 40.48 -8.34 -33.69
C VAL A 157 40.55 -9.82 -33.34
N GLY A 158 40.59 -10.67 -34.36
CA GLY A 158 40.73 -12.12 -34.21
C GLY A 158 42.08 -12.50 -33.64
N ASN A 159 42.07 -13.44 -32.70
CA ASN A 159 43.24 -13.99 -32.03
C ASN A 159 43.14 -15.52 -31.84
N ASN A 160 42.27 -16.18 -32.62
CA ASN A 160 42.01 -17.62 -32.58
C ASN A 160 41.44 -18.15 -31.24
N THR A 161 40.77 -17.31 -30.44
CA THR A 161 40.04 -17.76 -29.25
C THR A 161 38.53 -17.89 -29.52
N LEU A 162 37.80 -18.49 -28.58
CA LEU A 162 36.33 -18.53 -28.61
C LEU A 162 35.76 -17.12 -28.87
N ASP A 163 34.78 -17.03 -29.77
CA ASP A 163 34.13 -15.79 -30.22
C ASP A 163 35.05 -14.75 -30.91
N ARG A 164 36.35 -15.04 -31.06
CA ARG A 164 37.36 -14.18 -31.68
C ARG A 164 38.21 -14.94 -32.70
N GLY A 165 37.54 -15.74 -33.52
CA GLY A 165 38.13 -16.39 -34.69
C GLY A 165 38.38 -17.88 -34.56
N LEU A 166 38.17 -18.51 -33.39
CA LEU A 166 38.22 -19.97 -33.30
C LEU A 166 37.21 -20.60 -34.27
N ASN A 167 37.68 -21.52 -35.12
CA ASN A 167 36.90 -22.11 -36.22
C ASN A 167 36.27 -21.06 -37.17
N GLY A 168 36.91 -19.88 -37.30
CA GLY A 168 36.44 -18.80 -38.16
C GLY A 168 35.21 -18.08 -37.62
N ARG A 169 34.80 -18.36 -36.36
CA ARG A 169 33.61 -17.79 -35.74
C ARG A 169 33.96 -16.58 -34.88
N TYR A 170 33.18 -15.53 -35.07
CA TYR A 170 33.28 -14.27 -34.37
C TYR A 170 31.92 -13.96 -33.77
N SER A 171 31.86 -13.64 -32.48
CA SER A 171 30.61 -13.21 -31.87
C SER A 171 30.81 -12.10 -30.86
N PHE A 172 29.81 -11.22 -30.76
CA PHE A 172 29.80 -10.13 -29.81
C PHE A 172 28.37 -9.67 -29.58
N THR A 173 28.09 -9.09 -28.41
CA THR A 173 26.80 -8.48 -28.14
C THR A 173 26.72 -7.13 -28.84
N ALA A 174 25.72 -6.97 -29.72
CA ALA A 174 25.50 -5.74 -30.45
C ALA A 174 24.76 -4.72 -29.56
N ASN A 175 25.52 -3.96 -28.76
CA ASN A 175 25.01 -2.78 -28.04
C ASN A 175 24.92 -1.55 -28.97
N LEU A 176 24.45 -1.77 -30.21
CA LEU A 176 24.31 -0.73 -31.22
C LEU A 176 22.91 -0.11 -31.09
N MET A 177 22.79 1.16 -31.45
CA MET A 177 21.48 1.80 -31.57
C MET A 177 20.70 1.16 -32.75
N PRO A 178 19.36 1.30 -32.80
CA PRO A 178 18.60 0.81 -33.95
C PRO A 178 18.98 1.57 -35.23
N GLY A 179 19.23 0.86 -36.32
CA GLY A 179 19.61 1.47 -37.61
C GLY A 179 20.40 0.53 -38.53
N VAL A 180 20.85 1.06 -39.67
CA VAL A 180 21.66 0.32 -40.66
C VAL A 180 23.15 0.53 -40.40
N TYR A 181 23.94 -0.53 -40.52
CA TYR A 181 25.38 -0.53 -40.24
C TYR A 181 26.18 -1.16 -41.37
N ILE A 182 27.39 -0.64 -41.58
CA ILE A 182 28.35 -1.15 -42.56
C ILE A 182 29.36 -2.05 -41.82
N LEU A 183 29.46 -3.29 -42.26
CA LEU A 183 30.37 -4.30 -41.77
C LEU A 183 31.56 -4.42 -42.73
N LYS A 184 32.78 -4.19 -42.25
CA LYS A 184 34.03 -4.40 -43.00
C LYS A 184 34.88 -5.48 -42.32
N VAL A 185 35.16 -6.55 -43.04
CA VAL A 185 35.98 -7.67 -42.54
C VAL A 185 37.28 -7.71 -43.34
N LYS A 186 38.42 -7.67 -42.65
CA LYS A 186 39.76 -7.69 -43.25
C LYS A 186 40.66 -8.70 -42.55
N ALA A 187 41.36 -9.54 -43.29
CA ALA A 187 42.36 -10.47 -42.75
C ALA A 187 43.65 -10.39 -43.57
N LYS A 188 44.81 -10.69 -42.96
CA LYS A 188 46.10 -10.66 -43.67
C LYS A 188 46.10 -11.74 -44.76
N GLY A 189 46.44 -11.35 -46.00
CA GLY A 189 46.45 -12.27 -47.15
C GLY A 189 45.08 -12.48 -47.81
N TYR A 190 44.03 -11.75 -47.39
CA TYR A 190 42.68 -11.86 -47.94
C TYR A 190 42.15 -10.50 -48.42
N LYS A 191 41.33 -10.53 -49.47
CA LYS A 191 40.58 -9.36 -49.92
C LYS A 191 39.56 -8.95 -48.84
N GLN A 192 39.42 -7.65 -48.62
CA GLN A 192 38.43 -7.11 -47.69
C GLN A 192 37.01 -7.37 -48.21
N VAL A 193 36.09 -7.73 -47.31
CA VAL A 193 34.66 -7.86 -47.62
C VAL A 193 33.91 -6.76 -46.90
N GLU A 194 32.98 -6.11 -47.61
CA GLU A 194 32.08 -5.10 -47.10
C GLU A 194 30.63 -5.54 -47.31
N SER A 195 29.81 -5.42 -46.27
CA SER A 195 28.38 -5.76 -46.31
C SER A 195 27.60 -4.88 -45.32
N THR A 196 26.27 -4.99 -45.30
CA THR A 196 25.39 -4.21 -44.43
C THR A 196 24.48 -5.10 -43.59
N PHE A 197 24.13 -4.64 -42.39
CA PHE A 197 23.12 -5.27 -41.55
C PHE A 197 22.30 -4.21 -40.81
N THR A 198 21.10 -4.59 -40.37
CA THR A 198 20.18 -3.72 -39.64
C THR A 198 20.04 -4.18 -38.20
N VAL A 199 20.16 -3.24 -37.27
CA VAL A 199 19.85 -3.44 -35.85
C VAL A 199 18.44 -2.95 -35.59
N GLY A 200 17.56 -3.85 -35.17
CA GLY A 200 16.19 -3.55 -34.76
C GLY A 200 16.05 -3.36 -33.26
N THR A 201 14.84 -3.09 -32.80
CA THR A 201 14.53 -2.96 -31.36
C THR A 201 13.14 -3.49 -31.01
N THR A 202 12.92 -3.74 -29.73
CA THR A 202 11.64 -4.22 -29.18
C THR A 202 11.00 -3.11 -28.33
N GLY A 203 9.70 -3.23 -28.04
CA GLY A 203 9.02 -2.31 -27.14
C GLY A 203 8.61 -0.96 -27.75
N ILE A 204 8.65 -0.83 -29.08
CA ILE A 204 8.09 0.33 -29.80
C ILE A 204 6.65 0.09 -30.23
N ILE A 205 6.34 -1.15 -30.67
CA ILE A 205 4.97 -1.58 -30.88
C ILE A 205 4.45 -2.14 -29.56
N LYS A 206 3.36 -1.59 -29.04
CA LYS A 206 2.71 -2.12 -27.85
C LYS A 206 1.48 -2.92 -28.26
N ILE A 207 1.45 -4.16 -27.78
CA ILE A 207 0.34 -5.10 -27.94
C ILE A 207 0.04 -5.73 -26.57
N PRO A 208 -1.18 -6.22 -26.33
CA PRO A 208 -1.48 -6.96 -25.10
C PRO A 208 -0.51 -8.12 -24.92
N GLU A 209 0.06 -8.30 -23.73
CA GLU A 209 1.00 -9.39 -23.46
C GLU A 209 0.33 -10.77 -23.62
N GLU A 210 -0.96 -10.85 -23.25
CA GLU A 210 -1.76 -12.07 -23.31
C GLU A 210 -3.16 -11.77 -23.85
N ILE A 211 -3.63 -12.61 -24.78
CA ILE A 211 -4.96 -12.55 -25.40
C ILE A 211 -5.67 -13.87 -25.09
N LYS A 212 -6.73 -13.81 -24.29
CA LYS A 212 -7.55 -15.00 -23.97
C LYS A 212 -8.78 -15.06 -24.85
N VAL A 213 -8.98 -16.20 -25.50
CA VAL A 213 -10.14 -16.46 -26.34
C VAL A 213 -10.86 -17.69 -25.83
N LYS A 214 -12.07 -17.50 -25.30
CA LYS A 214 -12.94 -18.57 -24.86
C LYS A 214 -14.06 -18.80 -25.86
N LEU A 215 -14.16 -20.03 -26.34
CA LEU A 215 -15.22 -20.52 -27.23
C LEU A 215 -16.11 -21.52 -26.46
N SER A 216 -17.36 -21.65 -26.92
CA SER A 216 -18.31 -22.62 -26.38
C SER A 216 -18.90 -23.48 -27.49
N LEU A 217 -19.60 -24.56 -27.12
CA LEU A 217 -20.33 -25.39 -28.08
C LEU A 217 -21.31 -24.58 -28.95
N GLN A 218 -21.91 -23.52 -28.38
CA GLN A 218 -22.88 -22.66 -29.07
C GLN A 218 -22.21 -21.50 -29.83
N GLU A 219 -20.97 -21.13 -29.48
CA GLU A 219 -20.19 -20.06 -30.09
C GLU A 219 -18.82 -20.60 -30.50
N ARG A 220 -18.82 -21.37 -31.60
CA ARG A 220 -17.60 -21.99 -32.16
C ARG A 220 -16.72 -21.02 -32.93
N LYS A 221 -17.19 -19.81 -33.20
CA LYS A 221 -16.50 -18.76 -33.97
C LYS A 221 -16.51 -17.47 -33.19
N LYS A 222 -15.36 -16.80 -33.09
CA LYS A 222 -15.23 -15.52 -32.40
C LYS A 222 -14.21 -14.63 -33.07
N SER A 223 -14.55 -13.36 -33.22
CA SER A 223 -13.68 -12.31 -33.75
C SER A 223 -13.35 -11.34 -32.63
N ILE A 224 -12.07 -11.13 -32.36
CA ILE A 224 -11.58 -10.33 -31.24
C ILE A 224 -10.74 -9.17 -31.78
N PRO A 225 -11.10 -7.91 -31.46
CA PRO A 225 -10.25 -6.77 -31.76
C PRO A 225 -9.03 -6.74 -30.83
N ILE A 226 -7.85 -6.63 -31.42
CA ILE A 226 -6.56 -6.45 -30.75
C ILE A 226 -6.10 -5.03 -31.05
N GLU A 227 -6.00 -4.21 -30.00
CA GLU A 227 -5.43 -2.87 -30.10
C GLU A 227 -3.90 -2.96 -30.18
N ILE A 228 -3.33 -2.24 -31.14
CA ILE A 228 -1.89 -2.18 -31.40
C ILE A 228 -1.50 -0.72 -31.45
N GLU A 229 -0.54 -0.35 -30.61
CA GLU A 229 -0.14 1.04 -30.40
C GLU A 229 1.31 1.24 -30.85
N ASN A 230 1.56 2.35 -31.54
CA ASN A 230 2.91 2.81 -31.86
C ASN A 230 3.36 3.82 -30.82
N LEU A 231 4.44 3.50 -30.10
CA LEU A 231 4.99 4.35 -29.05
C LEU A 231 5.98 5.41 -29.55
N THR A 232 6.24 5.47 -30.86
CA THR A 232 7.16 6.44 -31.46
C THR A 232 6.42 7.58 -32.15
N ASP A 233 7.15 8.68 -32.38
CA ASP A 233 6.70 9.83 -33.16
C ASP A 233 6.89 9.64 -34.68
N GLU A 234 7.28 8.44 -35.11
CA GLU A 234 7.50 8.06 -36.50
C GLU A 234 6.47 7.02 -36.96
N LEU A 235 6.21 6.95 -38.27
CA LEU A 235 5.29 5.96 -38.84
C LEU A 235 5.92 4.56 -38.78
N VAL A 236 5.18 3.58 -38.26
CA VAL A 236 5.53 2.15 -38.43
C VAL A 236 4.87 1.66 -39.72
N SER A 237 5.68 1.19 -40.67
CA SER A 237 5.25 0.69 -41.98
C SER A 237 5.56 -0.80 -42.15
N ASN A 238 4.97 -1.45 -43.16
CA ASN A 238 5.13 -2.88 -43.44
C ASN A 238 4.81 -3.75 -42.23
N VAL A 239 3.71 -3.43 -41.55
CA VAL A 239 3.28 -4.13 -40.35
C VAL A 239 2.79 -5.51 -40.74
N GLY A 240 3.47 -6.54 -40.24
CA GLY A 240 3.18 -7.95 -40.51
C GLY A 240 2.74 -8.67 -39.25
N TYR A 241 1.85 -9.66 -39.42
CA TYR A 241 1.31 -10.49 -38.36
C TYR A 241 1.69 -11.95 -38.60
N GLU A 242 2.45 -12.54 -37.69
CA GLU A 242 2.87 -13.93 -37.76
C GLU A 242 2.31 -14.71 -36.56
N LEU A 243 1.70 -15.85 -36.84
CA LEU A 243 1.13 -16.75 -35.82
C LEU A 243 2.02 -17.99 -35.69
N ASN A 244 2.78 -18.05 -34.61
CA ASN A 244 3.70 -19.14 -34.32
C ASN A 244 3.00 -20.18 -33.44
N LYS A 245 2.68 -21.32 -34.05
CA LYS A 245 1.77 -22.32 -33.48
C LYS A 245 2.43 -23.32 -32.50
N GLY A 246 3.73 -23.55 -32.53
CA GLY A 246 4.37 -24.49 -31.57
C GLY A 246 3.68 -25.87 -31.54
N MET A 247 3.43 -26.44 -30.35
CA MET A 247 2.55 -27.61 -30.17
C MET A 247 1.08 -27.15 -30.09
N PHE A 248 0.37 -27.26 -31.20
CA PHE A 248 -0.96 -26.66 -31.37
C PHE A 248 -2.05 -27.72 -31.59
N ASP A 249 -3.23 -27.51 -31.01
CA ASP A 249 -4.41 -28.33 -31.30
C ASP A 249 -5.03 -27.87 -32.64
N GLU A 250 -4.85 -28.68 -33.68
CA GLU A 250 -5.30 -28.38 -35.07
C GLU A 250 -6.82 -28.20 -35.21
N ARG A 251 -7.60 -28.54 -34.16
CA ARG A 251 -9.04 -28.25 -34.13
C ARG A 251 -9.33 -26.75 -34.03
N PHE A 252 -8.38 -25.93 -33.56
CA PHE A 252 -8.50 -24.47 -33.58
C PHE A 252 -8.01 -23.87 -34.90
N LYS A 253 -8.88 -23.21 -35.65
CA LYS A 253 -8.50 -22.40 -36.82
C LYS A 253 -8.33 -20.95 -36.38
N VAL A 254 -7.12 -20.41 -36.54
CA VAL A 254 -6.78 -19.04 -36.11
C VAL A 254 -6.24 -18.25 -37.30
N SER A 255 -6.75 -17.03 -37.49
CA SER A 255 -6.24 -16.08 -38.46
C SER A 255 -6.31 -14.65 -37.91
N ILE A 256 -5.42 -13.77 -38.37
CA ILE A 256 -5.41 -12.36 -37.96
C ILE A 256 -5.29 -11.47 -39.20
N LYS A 257 -6.02 -10.36 -39.21
CA LYS A 257 -5.94 -9.33 -40.25
C LYS A 257 -5.90 -7.95 -39.59
N GLY A 258 -5.04 -7.07 -40.08
CA GLY A 258 -4.89 -5.71 -39.57
C GLY A 258 -4.26 -4.77 -40.60
N SER A 259 -4.03 -3.52 -40.21
CA SER A 259 -3.41 -2.51 -41.08
C SER A 259 -1.90 -2.76 -41.25
N GLU A 260 -1.38 -2.52 -42.45
CA GLU A 260 0.06 -2.56 -42.76
C GLU A 260 0.83 -1.33 -42.25
N LYS A 261 0.13 -0.35 -41.67
CA LYS A 261 0.72 0.90 -41.16
C LYS A 261 0.11 1.28 -39.80
N ILE A 262 0.95 1.74 -38.87
CA ILE A 262 0.54 2.31 -37.56
C ILE A 262 1.01 3.77 -37.49
N PRO A 263 0.09 4.75 -37.41
CA PRO A 263 0.44 6.17 -37.35
C PRO A 263 1.37 6.52 -36.16
N PRO A 264 2.15 7.62 -36.24
CA PRO A 264 2.89 8.18 -35.12
C PRO A 264 2.01 8.36 -33.87
N ARG A 265 2.45 7.86 -32.71
CA ARG A 265 1.69 7.87 -31.44
C ARG A 265 0.25 7.36 -31.56
N GLY A 266 -0.04 6.59 -32.60
CA GLY A 266 -1.37 6.18 -32.99
C GLY A 266 -1.69 4.75 -32.57
N LYS A 267 -2.97 4.41 -32.65
CA LYS A 267 -3.50 3.09 -32.39
C LYS A 267 -4.21 2.55 -33.63
N ILE A 268 -4.04 1.28 -33.90
CA ILE A 268 -4.83 0.53 -34.90
C ILE A 268 -5.47 -0.68 -34.23
N VAL A 269 -6.48 -1.24 -34.90
CA VAL A 269 -7.13 -2.48 -34.45
C VAL A 269 -6.88 -3.58 -35.48
N ALA A 270 -6.33 -4.70 -35.04
CA ALA A 270 -6.27 -5.94 -35.80
C ALA A 270 -7.38 -6.89 -35.32
N ILE A 271 -8.00 -7.65 -36.23
CA ILE A 271 -9.05 -8.61 -35.90
C ILE A 271 -8.48 -10.03 -35.90
N LEU A 272 -8.48 -10.66 -34.72
CA LEU A 272 -8.17 -12.08 -34.53
C LEU A 272 -9.45 -12.90 -34.68
N ASN A 273 -9.49 -13.78 -35.68
CA ASN A 273 -10.58 -14.72 -35.89
C ASN A 273 -10.16 -16.11 -35.40
N VAL A 274 -10.96 -16.66 -34.50
CA VAL A 274 -10.76 -18.01 -33.95
C VAL A 274 -12.01 -18.83 -34.21
N GLU A 275 -11.84 -20.04 -34.73
CA GLU A 275 -12.88 -21.04 -34.95
C GLU A 275 -12.45 -22.38 -34.35
N PHE A 276 -13.36 -23.07 -33.67
CA PHE A 276 -13.17 -24.48 -33.30
C PHE A 276 -13.92 -25.37 -34.32
N ALA A 277 -13.17 -26.22 -35.02
CA ALA A 277 -13.65 -26.91 -36.22
C ALA A 277 -14.66 -28.04 -35.95
N GLU A 278 -14.63 -28.63 -34.76
CA GLU A 278 -15.45 -29.80 -34.39
C GLU A 278 -16.65 -29.40 -33.53
N GLU A 279 -17.75 -30.15 -33.62
CA GLU A 279 -18.85 -30.06 -32.67
C GLU A 279 -18.64 -31.11 -31.56
N SER A 280 -17.79 -30.77 -30.59
CA SER A 280 -17.42 -31.67 -29.50
C SER A 280 -17.88 -31.14 -28.14
N LYS A 281 -18.25 -32.05 -27.24
CA LYS A 281 -18.48 -31.75 -25.80
C LYS A 281 -17.19 -31.85 -24.98
N GLU A 282 -16.06 -32.15 -25.62
CA GLU A 282 -14.77 -32.23 -24.97
C GLU A 282 -14.20 -30.83 -24.71
N TYR A 283 -13.44 -30.73 -23.63
CA TYR A 283 -12.62 -29.56 -23.34
C TYR A 283 -11.36 -29.60 -24.20
N ALA A 284 -11.02 -28.48 -24.83
CA ALA A 284 -9.80 -28.34 -25.61
C ALA A 284 -9.12 -27.00 -25.30
N THR A 285 -7.79 -27.00 -25.36
CA THR A 285 -6.96 -25.81 -25.17
C THR A 285 -5.85 -25.77 -26.19
N ALA A 286 -5.49 -24.56 -26.60
CA ALA A 286 -4.31 -24.35 -27.41
C ALA A 286 -3.63 -23.03 -27.01
N GLU A 287 -2.31 -22.99 -27.14
CA GLU A 287 -1.52 -21.77 -26.96
C GLU A 287 -0.69 -21.53 -28.23
N LEU A 288 -0.67 -20.28 -28.68
CA LEU A 288 0.18 -19.84 -29.80
C LEU A 288 0.70 -18.43 -29.52
N SER A 289 1.76 -18.02 -30.22
CA SER A 289 2.26 -16.64 -30.11
C SER A 289 1.97 -15.81 -31.36
N LEU A 290 1.52 -14.58 -31.15
CA LEU A 290 1.37 -13.57 -32.17
C LEU A 290 2.61 -12.68 -32.17
N VAL A 291 3.33 -12.65 -33.28
CA VAL A 291 4.43 -11.71 -33.52
C VAL A 291 3.92 -10.61 -34.44
N VAL A 292 3.93 -9.38 -33.94
CA VAL A 292 3.67 -8.17 -34.73
C VAL A 292 5.01 -7.53 -35.04
N SER A 293 5.34 -7.42 -36.33
CA SER A 293 6.58 -6.80 -36.79
C SER A 293 6.29 -5.58 -37.65
N GLY A 294 7.23 -4.66 -37.75
CA GLY A 294 7.11 -3.46 -38.58
C GLY A 294 8.45 -2.76 -38.77
N THR A 295 8.48 -1.74 -39.63
CA THR A 295 9.67 -0.96 -39.95
C THR A 295 9.44 0.52 -39.66
N VAL A 296 10.36 1.13 -38.91
CA VAL A 296 10.39 2.56 -38.60
C VAL A 296 11.61 3.15 -39.29
N THR A 297 11.37 3.98 -40.32
CA THR A 297 12.36 4.69 -41.16
C THR A 297 13.55 3.83 -41.63
N ASN A 298 14.49 3.48 -40.74
CA ASN A 298 15.73 2.74 -41.03
C ASN A 298 15.99 1.52 -40.11
N TYR A 299 15.03 1.09 -39.30
CA TYR A 299 15.18 -0.10 -38.46
C TYR A 299 13.87 -0.88 -38.32
N TYR A 300 13.97 -2.17 -38.02
CA TYR A 300 12.81 -3.01 -37.80
C TYR A 300 12.48 -3.11 -36.31
N THR A 301 11.23 -3.39 -36.01
CA THR A 301 10.77 -3.66 -34.66
C THR A 301 9.84 -4.87 -34.64
N LYS A 302 9.81 -5.57 -33.51
CA LYS A 302 8.88 -6.67 -33.26
C LYS A 302 8.39 -6.66 -31.82
N SER A 303 7.17 -7.13 -31.64
CA SER A 303 6.55 -7.37 -30.34
C SER A 303 5.79 -8.69 -30.38
N THR A 304 5.76 -9.38 -29.25
CA THR A 304 5.17 -10.72 -29.14
C THR A 304 4.06 -10.73 -28.08
N SER A 305 2.96 -11.41 -28.38
CA SER A 305 1.84 -11.66 -27.48
C SER A 305 1.53 -13.16 -27.43
N ILE A 306 1.05 -13.65 -26.30
CA ILE A 306 0.61 -15.04 -26.14
C ILE A 306 -0.91 -15.10 -26.32
N ILE A 307 -1.39 -15.91 -27.26
CA ILE A 307 -2.81 -16.19 -27.44
C ILE A 307 -3.14 -17.52 -26.78
N LYS A 308 -4.04 -17.48 -25.79
CA LYS A 308 -4.56 -18.67 -25.09
C LYS A 308 -5.99 -18.92 -25.53
N LEU A 309 -6.22 -20.09 -26.12
CA LEU A 309 -7.51 -20.54 -26.61
C LEU A 309 -8.06 -21.60 -25.65
N SER A 310 -9.32 -21.47 -25.26
CA SER A 310 -10.07 -22.54 -24.60
C SER A 310 -11.41 -22.76 -25.29
N TYR A 311 -11.79 -24.03 -25.42
CA TYR A 311 -13.07 -24.44 -25.95
C TYR A 311 -13.78 -25.33 -24.93
N ASN A 312 -15.05 -25.02 -24.67
CA ASN A 312 -15.91 -25.78 -23.77
C ASN A 312 -15.31 -25.94 -22.34
N GLU A 313 -14.60 -24.91 -21.89
CA GLU A 313 -14.05 -24.83 -20.53
C GLU A 313 -15.18 -24.90 -19.50
N LYS A 314 -14.95 -25.63 -18.40
CA LYS A 314 -15.90 -25.70 -17.29
C LYS A 314 -16.07 -24.32 -16.65
N LEU A 315 -17.29 -23.85 -16.59
CA LEU A 315 -17.65 -22.58 -15.98
C LEU A 315 -17.91 -22.77 -14.48
N ASP A 316 -17.60 -21.76 -13.69
CA ASP A 316 -17.96 -21.73 -12.27
C ASP A 316 -19.49 -21.66 -12.15
N PRO A 317 -20.16 -22.60 -11.46
CA PRO A 317 -21.62 -22.56 -11.26
C PRO A 317 -22.15 -21.28 -10.61
N ARG A 318 -21.29 -20.50 -9.93
CA ARG A 318 -21.62 -19.21 -9.34
C ARG A 318 -21.84 -18.09 -10.37
N CYS A 319 -21.35 -18.24 -11.62
CA CYS A 319 -21.60 -17.23 -12.66
C CYS A 319 -23.06 -17.21 -13.13
N LEU A 320 -23.80 -18.30 -12.92
CA LEU A 320 -25.24 -18.34 -13.12
C LEU A 320 -25.93 -17.99 -11.81
N GLU A 321 -26.98 -17.19 -11.83
CA GLU A 321 -27.77 -16.84 -10.65
C GLU A 321 -29.23 -17.23 -10.81
N PHE A 322 -29.79 -17.89 -9.79
CA PHE A 322 -31.21 -18.23 -9.72
C PHE A 322 -31.85 -17.39 -8.63
N SER A 323 -32.93 -16.70 -8.97
CA SER A 323 -33.68 -15.87 -8.04
C SER A 323 -35.17 -16.23 -8.10
N PRO A 324 -35.75 -16.79 -7.01
CA PRO A 324 -35.11 -17.13 -5.74
C PRO A 324 -34.19 -18.37 -5.81
N LYS A 325 -33.32 -18.56 -4.80
CA LYS A 325 -32.36 -19.71 -4.73
C LYS A 325 -33.03 -21.06 -4.44
N LYS A 326 -34.28 -21.05 -3.98
CA LYS A 326 -35.16 -22.19 -3.78
C LYS A 326 -36.57 -21.78 -4.20
N LEU A 327 -37.29 -22.70 -4.83
CA LEU A 327 -38.70 -22.51 -5.17
C LEU A 327 -39.54 -23.16 -4.08
N GLU A 328 -40.59 -22.47 -3.64
CA GLU A 328 -41.51 -22.97 -2.63
C GLU A 328 -42.94 -22.81 -3.13
N THR A 329 -43.76 -23.84 -2.93
CA THR A 329 -45.20 -23.77 -3.20
C THR A 329 -45.97 -24.56 -2.16
N VAL A 330 -47.18 -24.11 -1.86
CA VAL A 330 -48.14 -24.81 -1.01
C VAL A 330 -49.24 -25.41 -1.87
N MET A 331 -49.57 -26.68 -1.63
CA MET A 331 -50.65 -27.40 -2.28
C MET A 331 -51.65 -27.87 -1.22
N VAL A 332 -52.93 -27.57 -1.41
CA VAL A 332 -53.99 -27.98 -0.47
C VAL A 332 -54.31 -29.46 -0.71
N ALA A 333 -54.09 -30.29 0.30
CA ALA A 333 -54.34 -31.74 0.26
C ALA A 333 -55.85 -32.03 0.28
N THR A 334 -56.49 -31.91 -0.89
CA THR A 334 -57.92 -32.21 -1.10
C THR A 334 -58.10 -33.52 -1.88
N ARG A 335 -59.34 -34.05 -1.94
CA ARG A 335 -59.66 -35.26 -2.72
C ARG A 335 -59.40 -35.11 -4.24
N ASN A 336 -59.27 -33.88 -4.75
CA ASN A 336 -59.03 -33.57 -6.17
C ASN A 336 -57.61 -33.03 -6.46
N LEU A 337 -56.64 -33.35 -5.59
CA LEU A 337 -55.26 -32.82 -5.67
C LEU A 337 -54.59 -33.00 -7.05
N LYS A 338 -54.92 -34.07 -7.80
CA LYS A 338 -54.40 -34.32 -9.17
C LYS A 338 -54.68 -33.18 -10.17
N GLN A 339 -55.70 -32.35 -9.94
CA GLN A 339 -56.05 -31.23 -10.82
C GLN A 339 -55.33 -29.91 -10.45
N ASN A 340 -54.65 -29.86 -9.31
CA ASN A 340 -54.00 -28.65 -8.78
C ASN A 340 -52.55 -28.52 -9.25
N ALA A 341 -52.33 -28.34 -10.55
CA ALA A 341 -51.02 -27.92 -11.05
C ALA A 341 -50.67 -26.52 -10.53
N LYS A 342 -49.41 -26.31 -10.15
CA LYS A 342 -48.89 -25.00 -9.75
C LYS A 342 -47.74 -24.61 -10.65
N GLU A 343 -47.77 -23.37 -11.13
CA GLU A 343 -46.67 -22.76 -11.86
C GLU A 343 -45.92 -21.82 -10.93
N ILE A 344 -44.60 -21.93 -10.92
CA ILE A 344 -43.70 -21.12 -10.10
C ILE A 344 -42.75 -20.40 -11.06
N GLU A 345 -42.82 -19.07 -11.08
CA GLU A 345 -41.87 -18.24 -11.81
C GLU A 345 -40.55 -18.13 -11.05
N PHE A 346 -39.44 -18.18 -11.79
CA PHE A 346 -38.13 -17.84 -11.28
C PHE A 346 -37.32 -17.08 -12.32
N LYS A 347 -36.39 -16.26 -11.86
CA LYS A 347 -35.47 -15.53 -12.73
C LYS A 347 -34.13 -16.23 -12.78
N VAL A 348 -33.53 -16.19 -13.96
CA VAL A 348 -32.18 -16.66 -14.19
C VAL A 348 -31.38 -15.54 -14.83
N LYS A 349 -30.25 -15.21 -14.21
CA LYS A 349 -29.30 -14.22 -14.71
C LYS A 349 -28.00 -14.90 -15.09
N ASN A 350 -27.58 -14.72 -16.33
CA ASN A 350 -26.31 -15.23 -16.82
C ASN A 350 -25.19 -14.20 -16.61
N ASN A 351 -24.47 -14.28 -15.49
CA ASN A 351 -23.25 -13.49 -15.27
C ASN A 351 -21.99 -14.20 -15.82
N CYS A 352 -22.13 -15.26 -16.61
CA CYS A 352 -21.01 -15.93 -17.25
C CYS A 352 -20.54 -15.12 -18.49
N GLU A 353 -19.28 -15.31 -18.88
CA GLU A 353 -18.67 -14.62 -20.04
C GLU A 353 -19.16 -15.14 -21.40
N THR A 354 -19.97 -16.21 -21.41
CA THR A 354 -20.44 -16.91 -22.61
C THR A 354 -21.94 -17.20 -22.52
N SER A 355 -22.56 -17.43 -23.69
CA SER A 355 -23.96 -17.85 -23.75
C SER A 355 -24.12 -19.25 -23.15
N ILE A 356 -25.18 -19.46 -22.38
CA ILE A 356 -25.47 -20.74 -21.73
C ILE A 356 -26.74 -21.37 -22.32
N TYR A 357 -26.72 -22.70 -22.41
CA TYR A 357 -27.87 -23.52 -22.77
C TYR A 357 -27.97 -24.69 -21.80
N LEU A 358 -29.01 -24.73 -20.96
CA LEU A 358 -29.18 -25.75 -19.93
C LEU A 358 -30.45 -26.55 -20.16
N THR A 359 -30.33 -27.87 -20.02
CA THR A 359 -31.46 -28.80 -20.07
C THR A 359 -31.78 -29.28 -18.64
N PRO A 360 -33.05 -29.25 -18.20
CA PRO A 360 -33.42 -29.70 -16.87
C PRO A 360 -33.44 -31.23 -16.76
N VAL A 361 -32.85 -31.74 -15.68
CA VAL A 361 -32.88 -33.14 -15.27
C VAL A 361 -33.49 -33.21 -13.87
N PHE A 362 -34.50 -34.06 -13.69
CA PHE A 362 -35.32 -34.09 -12.47
C PHE A 362 -34.95 -35.27 -11.57
N SER A 363 -34.86 -35.04 -10.26
CA SER A 363 -34.82 -36.14 -9.29
C SER A 363 -36.17 -36.88 -9.26
N LYS A 364 -36.16 -38.21 -9.11
CA LYS A 364 -37.37 -39.02 -8.97
C LYS A 364 -38.15 -38.62 -7.71
N SER A 365 -39.46 -38.39 -7.84
CA SER A 365 -40.42 -38.20 -6.74
C SER A 365 -41.55 -39.22 -6.88
N ARG A 366 -42.12 -39.64 -5.74
CA ARG A 366 -43.29 -40.54 -5.73
C ARG A 366 -44.61 -39.80 -5.89
N TYR A 367 -44.68 -38.53 -5.47
CA TYR A 367 -45.94 -37.78 -5.37
C TYR A 367 -46.04 -36.59 -6.33
N LEU A 368 -44.93 -36.20 -6.96
CA LEU A 368 -44.83 -35.00 -7.80
C LEU A 368 -44.19 -35.32 -9.16
N GLN A 369 -44.75 -34.72 -10.20
CA GLN A 369 -44.16 -34.56 -11.51
C GLN A 369 -43.75 -33.10 -11.67
N ILE A 370 -42.48 -32.85 -11.98
CA ILE A 370 -41.97 -31.51 -12.25
C ILE A 370 -41.63 -31.39 -13.73
N VAL A 371 -42.05 -30.28 -14.33
CA VAL A 371 -41.73 -29.90 -15.71
C VAL A 371 -41.09 -28.52 -15.67
N ALA A 372 -40.00 -28.35 -16.40
CA ALA A 372 -39.31 -27.07 -16.60
C ALA A 372 -38.84 -26.98 -18.05
N GLU A 373 -38.77 -25.77 -18.58
CA GLU A 373 -38.24 -25.51 -19.93
C GLU A 373 -36.70 -25.44 -19.95
N ASN A 374 -36.12 -25.52 -21.16
CA ASN A 374 -34.69 -25.31 -21.35
C ASN A 374 -34.34 -23.84 -21.15
N ILE A 375 -33.20 -23.57 -20.50
CA ILE A 375 -32.71 -22.21 -20.27
C ILE A 375 -31.71 -21.85 -21.37
N GLN A 376 -31.98 -20.78 -22.11
CA GLN A 376 -31.03 -20.18 -23.05
C GLN A 376 -30.86 -18.70 -22.74
N LEU A 377 -29.62 -18.26 -22.46
CA LEU A 377 -29.30 -16.89 -22.06
C LEU A 377 -27.97 -16.43 -22.65
N ARG A 378 -27.95 -15.20 -23.19
CA ARG A 378 -26.72 -14.49 -23.58
C ARG A 378 -25.98 -13.96 -22.35
N PRO A 379 -24.68 -13.62 -22.46
CA PRO A 379 -23.93 -12.97 -21.38
C PRO A 379 -24.65 -11.70 -20.91
N GLY A 380 -24.83 -11.56 -19.59
CA GLY A 380 -25.48 -10.43 -18.94
C GLY A 380 -27.02 -10.44 -18.99
N GLU A 381 -27.64 -11.38 -19.70
CA GLU A 381 -29.09 -11.46 -19.84
C GLU A 381 -29.75 -12.00 -18.56
N GLU A 382 -30.87 -11.37 -18.16
CA GLU A 382 -31.78 -11.87 -17.12
C GLU A 382 -33.15 -12.16 -17.76
N ARG A 383 -33.66 -13.37 -17.56
CA ARG A 383 -34.99 -13.77 -18.06
C ARG A 383 -35.75 -14.57 -17.01
N LYS A 384 -37.09 -14.51 -17.10
CA LYS A 384 -38.01 -15.33 -16.31
C LYS A 384 -38.27 -16.68 -16.99
N PHE A 385 -38.37 -17.71 -16.18
CA PHE A 385 -38.67 -19.09 -16.55
C PHE A 385 -39.74 -19.65 -15.61
N VAL A 386 -40.47 -20.68 -16.06
CA VAL A 386 -41.54 -21.29 -15.27
C VAL A 386 -41.22 -22.76 -14.96
N VAL A 387 -41.42 -23.14 -13.70
CA VAL A 387 -41.49 -24.54 -13.27
C VAL A 387 -42.94 -24.90 -13.00
N THR A 388 -43.45 -25.94 -13.66
CA THR A 388 -44.77 -26.51 -13.38
C THR A 388 -44.63 -27.73 -12.48
N VAL A 389 -45.33 -27.71 -11.35
CA VAL A 389 -45.40 -28.81 -10.38
C VAL A 389 -46.80 -29.44 -10.45
N LYS A 390 -46.86 -30.74 -10.70
CA LYS A 390 -48.12 -31.51 -10.83
C LYS A 390 -48.14 -32.70 -9.87
N PRO A 391 -49.15 -32.84 -9.00
CA PRO A 391 -49.32 -34.03 -8.17
C PRO A 391 -49.62 -35.28 -9.02
N THR A 392 -48.96 -36.40 -8.76
CA THR A 392 -49.17 -37.67 -9.49
C THR A 392 -50.22 -38.56 -8.83
N MET A 393 -50.47 -38.37 -7.53
CA MET A 393 -51.48 -39.10 -6.76
C MET A 393 -52.17 -38.20 -5.72
N ASN A 394 -53.34 -38.63 -5.25
CA ASN A 394 -53.99 -37.99 -4.10
C ASN A 394 -53.24 -38.41 -2.83
N LEU A 395 -52.67 -37.44 -2.12
CA LEU A 395 -51.87 -37.69 -0.91
C LEU A 395 -52.80 -37.88 0.30
N ILE A 396 -52.55 -38.93 1.10
CA ILE A 396 -53.09 -39.04 2.46
C ILE A 396 -52.01 -38.48 3.38
N VAL A 397 -52.20 -37.27 3.90
CA VAL A 397 -51.24 -36.62 4.81
C VAL A 397 -51.50 -37.10 6.24
N ASP A 398 -50.55 -37.84 6.81
CA ASP A 398 -50.55 -38.24 8.24
C ASP A 398 -50.06 -37.06 9.11
N GLY A 399 -50.83 -35.98 9.18
CA GLY A 399 -50.47 -34.78 9.95
C GLY A 399 -51.14 -33.50 9.46
N ILE A 400 -50.69 -32.35 9.97
CA ILE A 400 -51.17 -31.01 9.58
C ILE A 400 -50.50 -30.54 8.28
N GLU A 401 -49.25 -30.95 8.06
CA GLU A 401 -48.44 -30.59 6.92
C GLU A 401 -47.46 -31.74 6.59
N GLN A 402 -47.19 -31.96 5.29
CA GLN A 402 -46.13 -32.83 4.82
C GLN A 402 -45.30 -32.09 3.76
N GLU A 403 -43.98 -32.15 3.89
CA GLU A 403 -43.06 -31.52 2.94
C GLU A 403 -42.43 -32.54 2.01
N GLU A 404 -42.27 -32.18 0.74
CA GLU A 404 -41.46 -32.92 -0.22
C GLU A 404 -40.53 -31.96 -0.97
N THR A 405 -39.25 -32.33 -1.07
CA THR A 405 -38.25 -31.55 -1.82
C THR A 405 -37.82 -32.33 -3.06
N VAL A 406 -37.99 -31.72 -4.23
CA VAL A 406 -37.49 -32.24 -5.51
C VAL A 406 -36.39 -31.32 -6.02
N ARG A 407 -35.35 -31.89 -6.63
CA ARG A 407 -34.22 -31.13 -7.18
C ARG A 407 -34.29 -31.12 -8.71
N ILE A 408 -34.27 -29.93 -9.29
CA ILE A 408 -34.10 -29.74 -10.73
C ILE A 408 -32.62 -29.45 -10.96
N ARG A 409 -31.93 -30.31 -11.71
CA ARG A 409 -30.54 -30.12 -12.11
C ARG A 409 -30.50 -29.64 -13.55
N PHE A 410 -30.19 -28.37 -13.74
CA PHE A 410 -29.99 -27.76 -15.06
C PHE A 410 -28.57 -28.08 -15.53
N GLU A 411 -28.43 -28.85 -16.61
CA GLU A 411 -27.16 -29.38 -17.10
C GLU A 411 -26.81 -28.86 -18.50
N SER A 412 -25.52 -28.58 -18.68
CA SER A 412 -24.85 -28.30 -19.95
C SER A 412 -23.45 -28.93 -19.91
N PRO A 413 -22.77 -29.08 -21.06
CA PRO A 413 -21.38 -29.56 -21.08
C PRO A 413 -20.41 -28.72 -20.24
N GLN A 414 -20.67 -27.42 -20.08
CA GLN A 414 -19.78 -26.47 -19.39
C GLN A 414 -20.11 -26.29 -17.90
N LEU A 415 -21.35 -26.60 -17.50
CA LEU A 415 -21.93 -26.13 -16.24
C LEU A 415 -23.13 -26.99 -15.85
N SER A 416 -23.22 -27.29 -14.56
CA SER A 416 -24.42 -27.88 -13.95
C SER A 416 -24.82 -27.04 -12.73
N LYS A 417 -26.12 -26.73 -12.60
CA LYS A 417 -26.65 -26.01 -11.44
C LYS A 417 -27.98 -26.58 -10.98
N THR A 418 -28.15 -26.70 -9.66
CA THR A 418 -29.34 -27.30 -9.06
C THR A 418 -30.26 -26.23 -8.46
N LEU A 419 -31.56 -26.33 -8.73
CA LEU A 419 -32.62 -25.53 -8.13
C LEU A 419 -33.54 -26.45 -7.32
N PRO A 420 -33.58 -26.34 -5.98
CA PRO A 420 -34.51 -27.11 -5.16
C PRO A 420 -35.91 -26.52 -5.24
N VAL A 421 -36.91 -27.40 -5.30
CA VAL A 421 -38.35 -27.09 -5.24
C VAL A 421 -38.93 -27.79 -4.02
N LEU A 422 -39.36 -27.00 -3.03
CA LEU A 422 -40.04 -27.44 -1.83
C LEU A 422 -41.56 -27.32 -2.03
N VAL A 423 -42.26 -28.45 -1.91
CA VAL A 423 -43.72 -28.50 -1.98
C VAL A 423 -44.25 -28.86 -0.60
N ARG A 424 -45.13 -28.00 -0.07
CA ARG A 424 -45.82 -28.18 1.21
C ARG A 424 -47.25 -28.62 0.95
N PHE A 425 -47.59 -29.82 1.40
CA PHE A 425 -48.96 -30.32 1.38
C PHE A 425 -49.66 -29.92 2.68
N TRP A 426 -50.65 -29.03 2.59
CA TRP A 426 -51.33 -28.48 3.76
C TRP A 426 -52.79 -28.95 3.86
N ARG A 427 -53.22 -29.26 5.08
CA ARG A 427 -54.59 -29.68 5.39
C ARG A 427 -55.42 -28.54 6.00
N PRO A 428 -56.49 -28.08 5.33
CA PRO A 428 -57.29 -26.94 5.79
C PRO A 428 -58.09 -27.22 7.07
N GLU A 429 -58.21 -28.49 7.49
CA GLU A 429 -58.96 -28.87 8.70
C GLU A 429 -58.30 -28.42 10.01
N PHE A 430 -57.01 -28.09 10.00
CA PHE A 430 -56.24 -27.79 11.21
C PHE A 430 -55.72 -26.35 11.27
N ALA A 431 -56.24 -25.45 10.43
CA ALA A 431 -55.73 -24.09 10.32
C ALA A 431 -56.02 -23.26 11.58
N LEU A 432 -54.97 -22.77 12.23
CA LEU A 432 -55.07 -21.86 13.36
C LEU A 432 -54.35 -20.55 13.01
N GLU A 433 -55.06 -19.43 13.06
CA GLU A 433 -54.50 -18.10 12.86
C GLU A 433 -53.98 -17.58 14.21
N MET A 434 -52.67 -17.41 14.31
CA MET A 434 -51.96 -16.92 15.50
C MET A 434 -50.61 -16.32 15.07
N PRO A 435 -50.00 -15.40 15.86
CA PRO A 435 -48.69 -14.85 15.52
C PRO A 435 -47.65 -15.96 15.47
N SER A 436 -46.83 -15.99 14.41
CA SER A 436 -45.72 -16.95 14.30
C SER A 436 -44.49 -16.51 15.11
N PHE A 437 -44.37 -15.21 15.39
CA PHE A 437 -43.27 -14.60 16.13
C PHE A 437 -43.78 -13.42 16.99
N MET A 438 -43.21 -13.25 18.19
CA MET A 438 -43.41 -12.10 19.05
C MET A 438 -42.07 -11.59 19.57
N GLU A 439 -41.89 -10.28 19.59
CA GLU A 439 -40.72 -9.59 20.13
C GLU A 439 -41.16 -8.72 21.30
N ILE A 440 -40.56 -8.93 22.47
CA ILE A 440 -40.97 -8.28 23.71
C ILE A 440 -39.74 -7.67 24.38
N ASN A 441 -39.84 -6.42 24.83
CA ASN A 441 -38.79 -5.74 25.57
C ASN A 441 -39.18 -5.68 27.05
N ILE A 442 -38.26 -6.06 27.93
CA ILE A 442 -38.45 -5.97 29.38
C ILE A 442 -37.16 -5.44 30.02
N ALA A 443 -37.31 -4.41 30.84
CA ALA A 443 -36.19 -3.81 31.56
C ALA A 443 -36.52 -3.70 33.05
N GLN A 444 -35.55 -4.06 33.89
CA GLN A 444 -35.66 -3.88 35.33
C GLN A 444 -35.20 -2.45 35.70
N PRO A 445 -36.05 -1.59 36.29
CA PRO A 445 -35.68 -0.20 36.59
C PRO A 445 -34.58 -0.10 37.67
N SER A 446 -34.70 -0.91 38.72
CA SER A 446 -33.75 -0.96 39.83
C SER A 446 -33.58 -2.39 40.35
N PRO A 447 -32.45 -2.74 41.00
CA PRO A 447 -32.23 -4.10 41.51
C PRO A 447 -33.32 -4.63 42.48
N GLN A 448 -34.06 -3.74 43.13
CA GLN A 448 -35.10 -4.04 44.12
C GLN A 448 -36.50 -4.18 43.50
N GLU A 449 -36.72 -3.67 42.28
CA GLU A 449 -38.02 -3.70 41.60
C GLU A 449 -38.18 -4.93 40.71
N ILE A 450 -39.43 -5.38 40.53
CA ILE A 450 -39.78 -6.47 39.61
C ILE A 450 -40.32 -5.83 38.33
N ALA A 451 -39.77 -6.21 37.18
CA ALA A 451 -40.29 -5.80 35.88
C ALA A 451 -41.47 -6.70 35.48
N VAL A 452 -42.54 -6.12 34.93
CA VAL A 452 -43.71 -6.87 34.45
C VAL A 452 -44.12 -6.32 33.08
N VAL A 453 -44.32 -7.22 32.11
CA VAL A 453 -44.90 -6.89 30.81
C VAL A 453 -45.95 -7.93 30.43
N GLY A 454 -47.08 -7.47 29.88
CA GLY A 454 -48.17 -8.30 29.39
C GLY A 454 -48.39 -8.06 27.90
N GLN A 455 -48.52 -9.13 27.11
CA GLN A 455 -48.81 -9.07 25.68
C GLN A 455 -49.99 -9.98 25.34
N GLU A 456 -51.04 -9.42 24.73
CA GLU A 456 -52.16 -10.21 24.24
C GLU A 456 -51.76 -11.06 23.03
N ILE A 457 -52.28 -12.30 22.99
CA ILE A 457 -52.06 -13.27 21.93
C ILE A 457 -53.39 -13.50 21.20
N PHE A 458 -53.44 -13.09 19.94
CA PHE A 458 -54.58 -13.36 19.08
C PHE A 458 -54.56 -14.83 18.61
N ILE A 459 -55.68 -15.54 18.80
CA ILE A 459 -55.87 -16.90 18.32
C ILE A 459 -57.26 -17.01 17.69
N ARG A 460 -57.33 -17.46 16.43
CA ARG A 460 -58.59 -17.71 15.73
C ARG A 460 -58.55 -19.05 15.01
N ASN A 461 -59.65 -19.80 15.07
CA ASN A 461 -59.79 -21.00 14.25
C ASN A 461 -60.07 -20.59 12.80
N ALA A 462 -59.05 -20.67 11.94
CA ALA A 462 -59.18 -20.40 10.50
C ALA A 462 -59.52 -21.68 9.70
N GLY A 463 -59.62 -22.82 10.37
CA GLY A 463 -59.83 -24.12 9.76
C GLY A 463 -61.30 -24.43 9.52
N VAL A 464 -61.55 -25.52 8.79
CA VAL A 464 -62.92 -25.97 8.46
C VAL A 464 -63.51 -26.93 9.51
N ALA A 465 -62.74 -27.31 10.55
CA ALA A 465 -63.19 -28.18 11.63
C ALA A 465 -63.17 -27.47 12.99
N ALA A 466 -64.05 -27.86 13.91
CA ALA A 466 -64.04 -27.36 15.27
C ALA A 466 -62.82 -27.91 16.05
N ILE A 467 -62.27 -27.09 16.93
CA ILE A 467 -61.15 -27.45 17.81
C ILE A 467 -61.68 -27.55 19.24
N GLU A 468 -61.52 -28.70 19.88
CA GLU A 468 -61.95 -28.92 21.26
C GLU A 468 -60.76 -28.86 22.23
N ASN A 469 -60.98 -28.46 23.49
CA ASN A 469 -59.99 -28.48 24.56
C ASN A 469 -58.66 -27.77 24.23
N ILE A 470 -58.74 -26.50 23.86
CA ILE A 470 -57.55 -25.70 23.55
C ILE A 470 -56.69 -25.52 24.82
N GLN A 471 -55.40 -25.80 24.70
CA GLN A 471 -54.41 -25.62 25.76
C GLN A 471 -53.20 -24.87 25.23
N LEU A 472 -52.81 -23.82 25.96
CA LEU A 472 -51.61 -23.06 25.71
C LEU A 472 -50.54 -23.48 26.70
N SER A 473 -49.31 -23.63 26.22
CA SER A 473 -48.15 -23.92 27.06
C SER A 473 -46.94 -23.12 26.59
N ILE A 474 -46.13 -22.64 27.53
CA ILE A 474 -44.90 -21.91 27.22
C ILE A 474 -43.69 -22.64 27.80
N LYS A 475 -42.60 -22.70 27.03
CA LYS A 475 -41.32 -23.26 27.45
C LYS A 475 -40.17 -22.33 27.07
N PRO A 476 -39.19 -22.10 27.97
CA PRO A 476 -39.18 -22.50 29.38
C PRO A 476 -40.16 -21.65 30.21
N LYS A 477 -40.58 -22.14 31.40
CA LYS A 477 -41.40 -21.36 32.35
C LYS A 477 -40.59 -20.28 33.07
N SER A 478 -39.29 -20.48 33.24
CA SER A 478 -38.38 -19.48 33.79
C SER A 478 -36.97 -19.67 33.23
N VAL A 479 -36.28 -18.56 32.95
CA VAL A 479 -34.90 -18.52 32.46
C VAL A 479 -34.33 -17.12 32.67
N ALA A 480 -33.05 -17.02 33.03
CA ALA A 480 -32.31 -15.75 33.13
C ALA A 480 -32.97 -14.65 34.00
N GLY A 481 -33.68 -15.04 35.07
CA GLY A 481 -34.37 -14.11 35.96
C GLY A 481 -35.78 -13.72 35.49
N LEU A 482 -36.23 -14.23 34.34
CA LEU A 482 -37.58 -14.06 33.80
C LEU A 482 -38.46 -15.27 34.15
N THR A 483 -39.74 -15.03 34.37
CA THR A 483 -40.79 -16.03 34.57
C THR A 483 -41.92 -15.76 33.59
N PHE A 484 -42.38 -16.80 32.91
CA PHE A 484 -43.38 -16.73 31.85
C PHE A 484 -44.67 -17.40 32.31
N SER A 485 -45.78 -16.69 32.18
CA SER A 485 -47.12 -17.16 32.52
C SER A 485 -48.14 -16.74 31.49
N ILE A 486 -49.21 -17.52 31.35
CA ILE A 486 -50.30 -17.24 30.42
C ILE A 486 -51.58 -17.10 31.25
N TYR A 487 -52.30 -16.01 31.03
CA TYR A 487 -53.58 -15.74 31.69
C TYR A 487 -54.67 -15.47 30.64
N PRO A 488 -55.91 -15.95 30.83
CA PRO A 488 -56.32 -16.84 31.91
C PRO A 488 -55.80 -18.27 31.72
N THR A 489 -55.97 -19.10 32.75
CA THR A 489 -55.52 -20.50 32.69
C THR A 489 -56.47 -21.34 31.84
N HIS A 490 -55.97 -22.46 31.28
CA HIS A 490 -56.67 -23.29 30.31
C HIS A 490 -58.10 -23.75 30.69
N THR A 491 -58.46 -23.72 31.97
CA THR A 491 -59.80 -24.04 32.48
C THR A 491 -60.85 -22.98 32.15
N GLU A 492 -60.44 -21.81 31.68
CA GLU A 492 -61.30 -20.65 31.42
C GLU A 492 -61.55 -20.41 29.92
N PHE A 493 -60.94 -21.21 29.04
CA PHE A 493 -61.20 -21.16 27.59
C PHE A 493 -62.47 -21.96 27.22
N PRO A 494 -63.15 -21.58 26.11
CA PRO A 494 -64.30 -22.33 25.64
C PRO A 494 -63.92 -23.78 25.33
N PRO A 495 -64.77 -24.77 25.67
CA PRO A 495 -64.48 -26.19 25.44
C PRO A 495 -64.38 -26.52 23.95
N VAL A 496 -64.97 -25.69 23.08
CA VAL A 496 -64.97 -25.82 21.62
C VAL A 496 -64.78 -24.44 20.99
N LEU A 497 -63.84 -24.34 20.05
CA LEU A 497 -63.62 -23.17 19.19
C LEU A 497 -64.03 -23.53 17.76
N ARG A 498 -65.14 -22.96 17.27
CA ARG A 498 -65.70 -23.28 15.96
C ARG A 498 -64.95 -22.56 14.83
N PRO A 499 -65.05 -23.05 13.58
CA PRO A 499 -64.52 -22.34 12.41
C PRO A 499 -64.91 -20.86 12.39
N GLY A 500 -63.92 -20.00 12.23
CA GLY A 500 -64.08 -18.54 12.20
C GLY A 500 -64.09 -17.83 13.55
N GLU A 501 -64.22 -18.56 14.68
CA GLU A 501 -64.26 -17.97 16.02
C GLU A 501 -62.87 -17.61 16.56
N ILE A 502 -62.82 -16.52 17.33
CA ILE A 502 -61.63 -16.06 18.07
C ILE A 502 -61.69 -16.65 19.47
N LEU A 503 -60.54 -17.08 20.00
CA LEU A 503 -60.43 -17.58 21.36
C LEU A 503 -60.68 -16.44 22.36
N MET A 504 -61.77 -16.53 23.11
CA MET A 504 -62.19 -15.55 24.12
C MET A 504 -62.30 -16.22 25.50
N PRO A 505 -61.82 -15.58 26.59
CA PRO A 505 -61.04 -14.33 26.60
C PRO A 505 -59.66 -14.50 25.93
N SER A 506 -59.15 -13.41 25.35
CA SER A 506 -57.83 -13.42 24.69
C SER A 506 -56.72 -13.78 25.68
N PRO A 507 -55.87 -14.77 25.39
CA PRO A 507 -54.75 -15.11 26.24
C PRO A 507 -53.71 -13.99 26.29
N VAL A 508 -53.23 -13.65 27.47
CA VAL A 508 -52.16 -12.69 27.75
C VAL A 508 -50.91 -13.44 28.19
N LEU A 509 -49.81 -13.24 27.49
CA LEU A 509 -48.48 -13.63 27.93
C LEU A 509 -47.96 -12.59 28.92
N GLU A 510 -47.86 -12.97 30.19
CA GLU A 510 -47.22 -12.17 31.23
C GLU A 510 -45.78 -12.64 31.44
N ILE A 511 -44.83 -11.70 31.39
CA ILE A 511 -43.41 -11.94 31.70
C ILE A 511 -43.05 -11.10 32.93
N LYS A 512 -42.60 -11.77 33.98
CA LYS A 512 -42.11 -11.15 35.23
C LYS A 512 -40.61 -11.35 35.36
N GLY A 513 -39.87 -10.28 35.64
CA GLY A 513 -38.42 -10.31 35.74
C GLY A 513 -37.90 -9.81 37.08
N SER A 514 -37.03 -10.59 37.73
CA SER A 514 -36.25 -10.19 38.90
C SER A 514 -34.81 -10.64 38.74
N LYS A 515 -33.84 -9.80 39.16
CA LYS A 515 -32.40 -10.04 38.94
C LYS A 515 -32.08 -10.30 37.45
N ILE A 516 -32.65 -9.46 36.58
CA ILE A 516 -32.54 -9.61 35.13
C ILE A 516 -31.08 -9.42 34.70
N LYS A 517 -30.62 -10.26 33.76
CA LYS A 517 -29.36 -10.06 33.03
C LYS A 517 -29.65 -9.43 31.67
N SER A 518 -28.77 -8.54 31.21
CA SER A 518 -28.86 -7.99 29.86
C SER A 518 -28.53 -9.04 28.81
N GLN A 519 -29.56 -9.60 28.17
CA GLN A 519 -29.41 -10.61 27.12
C GLN A 519 -30.74 -10.84 26.40
N ASP A 520 -30.64 -11.48 25.24
CA ASP A 520 -31.78 -12.02 24.53
C ASP A 520 -32.17 -13.40 25.09
N VAL A 521 -33.46 -13.62 25.27
CA VAL A 521 -34.04 -14.87 25.76
C VAL A 521 -35.08 -15.37 24.78
N VAL A 522 -35.02 -16.66 24.44
CA VAL A 522 -35.99 -17.29 23.54
C VAL A 522 -36.93 -18.19 24.33
N ALA A 523 -38.23 -18.03 24.11
CA ALA A 523 -39.28 -18.94 24.58
C ALA A 523 -40.16 -19.38 23.39
N GLU A 524 -40.88 -20.50 23.56
CA GLU A 524 -41.84 -21.02 22.59
C GLU A 524 -43.20 -21.19 23.26
N LEU A 525 -44.21 -20.53 22.71
CA LEU A 525 -45.61 -20.77 23.01
C LEU A 525 -46.13 -21.86 22.06
N THR A 526 -46.75 -22.89 22.60
CA THR A 526 -47.37 -23.98 21.85
C THR A 526 -48.86 -24.03 22.15
N VAL A 527 -49.68 -24.05 21.10
CA VAL A 527 -51.13 -24.24 21.17
C VAL A 527 -51.45 -25.68 20.78
N THR A 528 -52.16 -26.40 21.65
CA THR A 528 -52.63 -27.76 21.39
C THR A 528 -54.15 -27.83 21.52
N GLY A 529 -54.78 -28.76 20.81
CA GLY A 529 -56.22 -28.99 20.89
C GLY A 529 -56.61 -30.28 20.17
N ASN A 530 -57.86 -30.67 20.32
CA ASN A 530 -58.42 -31.86 19.69
C ASN A 530 -59.17 -31.48 18.42
N VAL A 531 -58.84 -32.11 17.31
CA VAL A 531 -59.59 -32.00 16.05
C VAL A 531 -60.01 -33.42 15.67
N GLN A 532 -61.32 -33.64 15.47
CA GLN A 532 -61.88 -34.97 15.17
C GLN A 532 -61.44 -36.05 16.17
N ARG A 533 -61.51 -35.74 17.48
CA ARG A 533 -61.16 -36.65 18.60
C ARG A 533 -59.69 -37.07 18.71
N LYS A 534 -58.78 -36.47 17.93
CA LYS A 534 -57.33 -36.65 18.06
C LYS A 534 -56.67 -35.36 18.50
N ARG A 535 -55.68 -35.45 19.39
CA ARG A 535 -54.93 -34.30 19.91
C ARG A 535 -53.79 -33.93 18.96
N PHE A 536 -53.69 -32.65 18.61
CA PHE A 536 -52.65 -32.11 17.73
C PHE A 536 -51.98 -30.87 18.33
N VAL A 537 -50.75 -30.59 17.87
CA VAL A 537 -50.10 -29.28 18.03
C VAL A 537 -50.56 -28.40 16.88
N LEU A 538 -51.42 -27.42 17.17
CA LEU A 538 -52.14 -26.64 16.16
C LEU A 538 -51.36 -25.42 15.70
N GLY A 539 -50.45 -24.93 16.55
CA GLY A 539 -49.57 -23.82 16.19
C GLY A 539 -48.52 -23.54 17.25
N LYS A 540 -47.49 -22.80 16.85
CA LYS A 540 -46.36 -22.40 17.68
C LYS A 540 -46.01 -20.94 17.41
N THR A 541 -45.75 -20.19 18.48
CA THR A 541 -45.20 -18.83 18.40
C THR A 541 -43.82 -18.83 19.03
N LYS A 542 -42.81 -18.38 18.27
CA LYS A 542 -41.50 -18.10 18.84
C LYS A 542 -41.51 -16.72 19.50
N ILE A 543 -41.02 -16.64 20.72
CA ILE A 543 -40.99 -15.41 21.52
C ILE A 543 -39.53 -15.04 21.75
N LEU A 544 -39.13 -13.85 21.30
CA LEU A 544 -37.85 -13.25 21.59
C LEU A 544 -38.05 -12.15 22.63
N VAL A 545 -37.35 -12.28 23.76
CA VAL A 545 -37.39 -11.30 24.83
C VAL A 545 -36.04 -10.60 24.93
N HIS A 546 -36.04 -9.29 24.70
CA HIS A 546 -34.89 -8.42 24.94
C HIS A 546 -34.93 -7.97 26.39
N ALA A 547 -34.13 -8.63 27.23
CA ALA A 547 -34.10 -8.36 28.66
C ALA A 547 -32.94 -7.40 28.99
N SER A 548 -33.22 -6.32 29.72
CA SER A 548 -32.22 -5.32 30.12
C SER A 548 -32.07 -5.25 31.64
N ALA A 549 -30.84 -5.39 32.14
CA ALA A 549 -30.49 -5.26 33.55
C ALA A 549 -30.52 -3.78 34.01
N PRO A 550 -30.71 -3.48 35.31
CA PRO A 550 -30.82 -2.10 35.79
C PRO A 550 -29.52 -1.28 35.66
N SER A 551 -28.36 -1.93 35.63
CA SER A 551 -27.02 -1.32 35.48
C SER A 551 -26.33 -1.72 34.17
N CYS A 552 -27.11 -1.80 33.09
CA CYS A 552 -26.60 -2.16 31.77
C CYS A 552 -25.85 -1.02 31.05
N LEU A 553 -25.97 0.21 31.53
CA LEU A 553 -25.24 1.36 30.99
C LEU A 553 -23.91 1.56 31.73
N LYS A 554 -22.79 1.62 31.01
CA LYS A 554 -21.46 1.74 31.61
C LYS A 554 -20.69 2.95 31.10
N VAL A 555 -19.93 3.56 32.00
CA VAL A 555 -18.95 4.61 31.67
C VAL A 555 -17.56 3.98 31.64
N GLN A 556 -16.81 4.21 30.58
CA GLN A 556 -15.51 3.58 30.37
C GLN A 556 -14.43 4.13 31.32
N GLU A 557 -14.49 5.44 31.60
CA GLU A 557 -13.56 6.13 32.48
C GLU A 557 -13.83 5.80 33.95
N ARG A 558 -12.76 5.52 34.71
CA ARG A 558 -12.86 5.09 36.11
C ARG A 558 -13.09 6.23 37.09
N SER A 559 -12.74 7.47 36.74
CA SER A 559 -12.94 8.65 37.58
C SER A 559 -12.77 9.95 36.78
N PHE A 560 -13.40 11.02 37.26
CA PHE A 560 -13.25 12.36 36.73
C PHE A 560 -12.67 13.29 37.79
N THR A 561 -11.70 14.12 37.39
CA THR A 561 -11.08 15.10 38.28
C THR A 561 -11.03 16.46 37.60
N PHE A 562 -11.72 17.47 38.12
CA PHE A 562 -11.65 18.86 37.65
C PHE A 562 -10.79 19.67 38.62
N LYS A 563 -9.73 20.32 38.10
CA LYS A 563 -8.83 21.17 38.88
C LYS A 563 -8.67 22.50 38.15
N SER A 564 -9.14 23.58 38.76
CA SER A 564 -8.98 24.89 38.14
C SER A 564 -8.79 26.01 39.15
N ASN A 565 -7.96 26.97 38.74
CA ASN A 565 -7.65 28.16 39.53
C ASN A 565 -8.60 29.35 39.24
N VAL A 566 -9.56 29.15 38.32
CA VAL A 566 -10.52 30.16 37.87
C VAL A 566 -11.90 29.79 38.38
N ILE A 567 -12.54 30.71 39.12
CA ILE A 567 -13.85 30.45 39.77
C ILE A 567 -15.00 30.40 38.77
N ALA A 568 -14.91 31.19 37.69
CA ALA A 568 -15.98 31.35 36.73
C ALA A 568 -15.56 30.75 35.39
N GLY A 569 -16.48 30.03 34.75
CA GLY A 569 -16.29 29.50 33.40
C GLY A 569 -16.53 28.00 33.30
N MET A 570 -16.29 27.46 32.13
CA MET A 570 -16.59 26.07 31.80
C MET A 570 -15.30 25.27 31.66
N GLU A 571 -15.30 24.02 32.11
CA GLU A 571 -14.24 23.03 31.82
C GLU A 571 -14.91 21.74 31.37
N GLY A 572 -14.55 21.23 30.19
CA GLY A 572 -15.12 20.01 29.61
C GLY A 572 -14.11 18.87 29.60
N LYS A 573 -14.57 17.65 29.92
CA LYS A 573 -13.81 16.40 29.76
C LYS A 573 -14.62 15.41 28.95
N GLU A 574 -14.00 14.79 27.96
CA GLU A 574 -14.65 13.72 27.21
C GLU A 574 -14.83 12.47 28.10
N LEU A 575 -15.97 11.80 27.92
CA LEU A 575 -16.27 10.50 28.51
C LEU A 575 -16.96 9.61 27.48
N THR A 576 -16.80 8.30 27.61
CA THR A 576 -17.39 7.30 26.72
C THR A 576 -18.41 6.47 27.47
N ILE A 577 -19.65 6.47 26.97
CA ILE A 577 -20.75 5.66 27.51
C ILE A 577 -20.98 4.48 26.57
N VAL A 578 -21.00 3.28 27.14
CA VAL A 578 -21.26 2.02 26.42
C VAL A 578 -22.63 1.48 26.86
N ASN A 579 -23.49 1.19 25.88
CA ASN A 579 -24.81 0.61 26.11
C ASN A 579 -24.75 -0.93 26.04
N TYR A 580 -24.69 -1.61 27.20
CA TYR A 580 -24.85 -3.07 27.29
C TYR A 580 -26.29 -3.51 27.56
N CYS A 581 -27.27 -2.61 27.38
CA CYS A 581 -28.69 -2.96 27.42
C CYS A 581 -29.09 -3.66 26.12
N SER A 582 -30.19 -4.41 26.14
CA SER A 582 -30.70 -5.14 24.96
C SER A 582 -31.57 -4.25 24.05
N GLU A 583 -31.70 -2.96 24.37
CA GLU A 583 -32.46 -1.96 23.61
C GLU A 583 -31.75 -0.59 23.63
N GLU A 584 -32.16 0.31 22.73
CA GLU A 584 -31.56 1.64 22.63
C GLU A 584 -31.80 2.50 23.88
N ALA A 585 -30.72 3.14 24.36
CA ALA A 585 -30.73 3.98 25.54
C ALA A 585 -30.62 5.46 25.15
N ARG A 586 -31.62 6.27 25.53
CA ARG A 586 -31.58 7.73 25.40
C ARG A 586 -31.02 8.35 26.67
N ILE A 587 -29.83 8.93 26.58
CA ILE A 587 -29.20 9.66 27.67
C ILE A 587 -29.96 10.95 27.93
N ALA A 588 -30.40 11.15 29.17
CA ALA A 588 -31.24 12.28 29.56
C ALA A 588 -30.47 13.31 30.39
N ASN A 589 -30.04 12.95 31.60
CA ASN A 589 -29.40 13.85 32.54
C ASN A 589 -28.46 13.11 33.51
N LEU A 590 -27.81 13.88 34.39
CA LEU A 590 -26.97 13.37 35.45
C LEU A 590 -27.69 13.48 36.80
N THR A 591 -27.44 12.51 37.67
CA THR A 591 -27.72 12.62 39.11
C THR A 591 -26.39 12.77 39.84
N TYR A 592 -26.22 13.84 40.61
CA TYR A 592 -24.99 14.10 41.38
C TYR A 592 -25.32 14.90 42.66
N PRO A 593 -24.47 14.83 43.72
CA PRO A 593 -24.62 15.62 44.95
C PRO A 593 -24.51 17.13 44.70
N ASP A 594 -25.03 17.95 45.61
CA ASP A 594 -24.87 19.41 45.55
C ASP A 594 -23.38 19.83 45.52
N LEU A 595 -23.02 20.76 44.62
CA LEU A 595 -21.64 21.19 44.36
C LEU A 595 -21.39 22.64 44.83
N GLY A 596 -22.20 23.13 45.78
CA GLY A 596 -22.43 24.58 45.93
C GLY A 596 -23.03 25.10 44.62
N GLY A 597 -23.14 26.37 44.29
CA GLY A 597 -23.75 26.82 43.01
C GLY A 597 -23.13 26.34 41.66
N ASN A 598 -22.17 25.40 41.64
CA ASN A 598 -21.57 24.83 40.43
C ASN A 598 -22.49 23.77 39.77
N LEU A 599 -22.45 23.63 38.44
CA LEU A 599 -23.30 22.68 37.71
C LEU A 599 -22.46 21.69 36.92
N LEU A 600 -22.88 20.43 36.91
CA LEU A 600 -22.30 19.38 36.08
C LEU A 600 -23.29 19.05 34.97
N VAL A 601 -22.89 19.28 33.72
CA VAL A 601 -23.73 19.10 32.54
C VAL A 601 -23.11 18.04 31.65
N LEU A 602 -23.92 17.12 31.15
CA LEU A 602 -23.49 16.15 30.15
C LEU A 602 -24.00 16.58 28.78
N LYS A 603 -23.11 16.77 27.81
CA LYS A 603 -23.47 17.11 26.44
C LYS A 603 -23.04 16.01 25.46
N PRO A 604 -23.91 15.56 24.55
CA PRO A 604 -23.51 14.62 23.51
C PRO A 604 -22.55 15.30 22.53
N LEU A 605 -21.52 14.58 22.08
CA LEU A 605 -20.70 15.00 20.93
C LEU A 605 -21.34 14.66 19.58
N GLY A 606 -22.48 13.97 19.61
CA GLY A 606 -23.28 13.60 18.45
C GLY A 606 -24.71 13.28 18.88
N THR A 607 -25.12 12.02 18.74
CA THR A 607 -26.42 11.54 19.21
C THR A 607 -26.45 11.32 20.73
N ASN A 608 -27.60 11.60 21.37
CA ASN A 608 -27.87 11.21 22.76
C ASN A 608 -28.54 9.82 22.88
N ILE A 609 -28.76 9.13 21.76
CA ILE A 609 -29.29 7.77 21.71
C ILE A 609 -28.14 6.82 21.37
N ILE A 610 -27.93 5.81 22.21
CA ILE A 610 -26.89 4.79 22.06
C ILE A 610 -27.58 3.46 21.74
N MET A 611 -27.26 2.88 20.58
CA MET A 611 -27.78 1.56 20.17
C MET A 611 -27.23 0.44 21.06
N PRO A 612 -27.91 -0.72 21.18
CA PRO A 612 -27.38 -1.89 21.89
C PRO A 612 -25.98 -2.28 21.41
N GLY A 613 -25.06 -2.49 22.36
CA GLY A 613 -23.66 -2.85 22.08
C GLY A 613 -22.80 -1.73 21.52
N ALA A 614 -23.35 -0.53 21.31
CA ALA A 614 -22.61 0.62 20.81
C ALA A 614 -22.07 1.50 21.95
N GLU A 615 -21.11 2.34 21.60
CA GLU A 615 -20.57 3.38 22.47
C GLU A 615 -20.81 4.77 21.86
N ALA A 616 -20.94 5.77 22.71
CA ALA A 616 -21.03 7.16 22.29
C ALA A 616 -20.22 8.06 23.22
N LYS A 617 -19.62 9.10 22.64
CA LYS A 617 -18.82 10.08 23.36
C LYS A 617 -19.68 11.28 23.79
N PHE A 618 -19.42 11.73 25.00
CA PHE A 618 -20.05 12.90 25.61
C PHE A 618 -18.97 13.81 26.20
N ILE A 619 -19.27 15.09 26.34
CA ILE A 619 -18.47 16.00 27.17
C ILE A 619 -19.19 16.16 28.50
N LEU A 620 -18.48 15.83 29.58
CA LEU A 620 -18.81 16.23 30.94
C LEU A 620 -18.30 17.65 31.17
N GLU A 621 -19.19 18.62 31.26
CA GLU A 621 -18.86 20.02 31.52
C GLU A 621 -19.12 20.39 32.98
N LEU A 622 -18.11 20.91 33.64
CA LEU A 622 -18.25 21.60 34.91
C LEU A 622 -18.40 23.11 34.67
N HIS A 623 -19.58 23.63 34.99
CA HIS A 623 -19.89 25.06 34.96
C HIS A 623 -19.59 25.62 36.34
N ARG A 624 -18.48 26.35 36.41
CA ARG A 624 -17.94 26.91 37.63
C ARG A 624 -18.58 28.27 37.87
N LYS A 625 -19.21 28.44 39.02
CA LYS A 625 -19.85 29.69 39.45
C LYS A 625 -19.26 30.21 40.77
N GLN A 626 -18.77 29.32 41.63
CA GLN A 626 -18.25 29.68 42.94
C GLN A 626 -17.11 28.73 43.36
N PRO A 627 -16.27 29.14 44.33
CA PRO A 627 -15.16 28.31 44.80
C PRO A 627 -15.67 26.98 45.38
N LEU A 628 -14.93 25.91 45.13
CA LEU A 628 -15.16 24.58 45.68
C LEU A 628 -13.79 23.98 46.04
N PRO A 629 -13.22 24.29 47.22
CA PRO A 629 -11.82 24.01 47.55
C PRO A 629 -11.44 22.53 47.46
N LYS A 630 -12.38 21.64 47.79
CA LYS A 630 -12.25 20.19 47.62
C LYS A 630 -13.63 19.53 47.68
N PHE A 631 -13.92 18.69 46.69
CA PHE A 631 -15.09 17.81 46.66
C PHE A 631 -14.67 16.43 46.16
N GLU A 632 -15.14 15.37 46.81
CA GLU A 632 -15.02 13.98 46.35
C GLU A 632 -16.40 13.31 46.50
N GLY A 633 -16.93 12.74 45.42
CA GLY A 633 -18.25 12.10 45.39
C GLY A 633 -18.44 11.22 44.16
N PHE A 634 -19.69 10.97 43.78
CA PHE A 634 -20.04 10.19 42.58
C PHE A 634 -21.13 10.90 41.78
N PHE A 635 -21.19 10.62 40.48
CA PHE A 635 -22.37 10.93 39.67
C PHE A 635 -22.88 9.67 38.96
N PHE A 636 -24.15 9.71 38.57
CA PHE A 636 -24.82 8.68 37.78
C PHE A 636 -25.36 9.30 36.49
N ILE A 637 -25.35 8.51 35.42
CA ILE A 637 -25.99 8.90 34.17
C ILE A 637 -27.36 8.23 34.12
N ASN A 638 -28.43 9.02 33.97
CA ASN A 638 -29.77 8.50 33.81
C ASN A 638 -30.09 8.36 32.31
N ALA A 639 -30.69 7.23 31.94
CA ALA A 639 -31.14 6.97 30.58
C ALA A 639 -32.54 6.38 30.55
N LEU A 640 -33.29 6.69 29.49
CA LEU A 640 -34.56 6.08 29.17
C LEU A 640 -34.33 5.00 28.12
N LEU A 641 -34.70 3.76 28.43
CA LEU A 641 -34.77 2.69 27.47
C LEU A 641 -36.05 2.84 26.64
N ILE A 642 -35.90 3.01 25.32
CA ILE A 642 -36.96 3.60 24.50
C ILE A 642 -38.13 2.64 24.28
N ARG A 643 -37.89 1.33 24.13
CA ARG A 643 -38.96 0.36 23.80
C ARG A 643 -39.70 -0.11 25.03
N SER A 644 -38.99 -0.41 26.10
CA SER A 644 -39.58 -0.76 27.40
C SER A 644 -40.15 0.44 28.15
N ASN A 645 -39.78 1.66 27.74
CA ASN A 645 -40.12 2.91 28.43
C ASN A 645 -39.68 2.94 29.90
N THR A 646 -38.52 2.32 30.19
CA THR A 646 -38.00 2.16 31.55
C THR A 646 -36.79 3.06 31.78
N TRP A 647 -36.81 3.78 32.90
CA TRP A 647 -35.66 4.57 33.36
C TRP A 647 -34.63 3.68 34.04
N ILE A 648 -33.37 3.83 33.66
CA ILE A 648 -32.21 3.14 34.23
C ILE A 648 -31.11 4.13 34.62
N ARG A 649 -30.14 3.64 35.40
CA ARG A 649 -28.96 4.43 35.80
C ARG A 649 -27.68 3.67 35.50
N SER A 650 -26.62 4.41 35.18
CA SER A 650 -25.28 3.83 35.10
C SER A 650 -24.77 3.35 36.46
N ASP A 651 -23.66 2.61 36.47
CA ASP A 651 -22.85 2.43 37.66
C ASP A 651 -22.35 3.80 38.21
N PRO A 652 -22.06 3.92 39.52
CA PRO A 652 -21.55 5.15 40.12
C PRO A 652 -20.16 5.51 39.58
N VAL A 653 -19.99 6.73 39.08
CA VAL A 653 -18.72 7.23 38.55
C VAL A 653 -18.07 8.21 39.54
N PRO A 654 -16.86 7.92 40.07
CA PRO A 654 -16.16 8.81 40.98
C PRO A 654 -15.86 10.19 40.37
N LEU A 655 -16.08 11.25 41.15
CA LEU A 655 -15.87 12.65 40.78
C LEU A 655 -15.09 13.40 41.86
N LYS A 656 -14.01 14.07 41.44
CA LYS A 656 -13.20 14.96 42.28
C LYS A 656 -13.20 16.37 41.69
N ILE A 657 -13.50 17.38 42.49
CA ILE A 657 -13.50 18.78 42.05
C ILE A 657 -12.68 19.63 43.02
N GLN A 658 -11.79 20.46 42.47
CA GLN A 658 -11.01 21.45 43.20
C GLN A 658 -11.00 22.77 42.40
N LEU A 659 -11.82 23.72 42.85
CA LEU A 659 -11.96 25.06 42.28
C LEU A 659 -11.52 26.10 43.32
N SER A 660 -10.27 26.53 43.25
CA SER A 660 -9.70 27.54 44.16
C SER A 660 -9.39 28.80 43.38
N LEU A 661 -9.63 30.00 43.93
CA LEU A 661 -8.95 31.20 43.46
C LEU A 661 -7.45 31.02 43.72
N LYS A 662 -6.62 30.89 42.69
CA LYS A 662 -5.30 31.56 42.80
C LYS A 662 -5.58 33.02 42.47
N ALA A 663 -5.12 33.90 43.35
CA ALA A 663 -5.18 35.34 43.18
C ALA A 663 -4.75 35.75 41.76
N ALA A 664 -5.24 36.90 41.28
CA ALA A 664 -4.55 37.64 40.23
C ALA A 664 -3.05 37.59 40.54
N PHE A 665 -2.21 37.26 39.54
CA PHE A 665 -0.76 37.12 39.73
C PHE A 665 -0.13 38.47 40.14
N GLU A 666 -0.30 38.85 41.40
CA GLU A 666 0.61 39.70 42.14
C GLU A 666 1.92 38.91 42.23
N GLY A 667 3.04 39.52 41.86
CA GLY A 667 4.34 38.91 42.09
C GLY A 667 4.40 38.44 43.54
N VAL A 668 4.67 37.15 43.76
CA VAL A 668 4.56 36.51 45.09
C VAL A 668 5.47 37.18 46.13
N SER A 669 6.40 38.03 45.68
CA SER A 669 7.28 38.84 46.51
C SER A 669 7.79 40.05 45.70
N THR A 670 7.53 41.28 46.16
CA THR A 670 8.03 42.51 45.52
C THR A 670 8.88 43.34 46.49
N GLN A 671 9.91 44.01 45.99
CA GLN A 671 10.69 45.02 46.70
C GLN A 671 10.47 46.36 46.03
N LYS A 672 9.96 47.34 46.78
CA LYS A 672 9.76 48.70 46.28
C LYS A 672 11.02 49.52 46.53
N ILE A 673 11.52 50.18 45.50
CA ILE A 673 12.62 51.13 45.61
C ILE A 673 12.20 52.48 45.03
N ARG A 674 12.74 53.56 45.58
CA ARG A 674 12.50 54.91 45.08
C ARG A 674 13.66 55.32 44.18
N VAL A 675 13.37 55.48 42.89
CA VAL A 675 14.35 55.91 41.87
C VAL A 675 13.98 57.31 41.36
N PRO A 676 14.97 58.19 41.08
CA PRO A 676 14.69 59.48 40.45
C PRO A 676 14.13 59.29 39.03
N MET A 677 13.20 60.16 38.61
CA MET A 677 12.70 60.18 37.23
C MET A 677 13.77 60.75 36.29
N CYS A 678 13.88 60.17 35.10
CA CYS A 678 14.85 60.64 34.09
C CYS A 678 14.56 62.09 33.63
N GLU A 679 13.28 62.50 33.60
CA GLU A 679 12.85 63.84 33.15
C GLU A 679 12.91 64.90 34.25
N ASP A 680 12.84 64.48 35.52
CA ASP A 680 13.01 65.34 36.69
C ASP A 680 13.71 64.57 37.82
N MET A 681 15.03 64.78 37.94
CA MET A 681 15.88 64.10 38.92
C MET A 681 15.54 64.44 40.39
N LYS A 682 14.73 65.48 40.65
CA LYS A 682 14.22 65.81 42.00
C LYS A 682 12.97 65.01 42.35
N GLN A 683 12.19 64.58 41.35
CA GLN A 683 11.02 63.75 41.54
C GLN A 683 11.42 62.27 41.61
N LYS A 684 11.13 61.60 42.74
CA LYS A 684 11.36 60.17 42.92
C LYS A 684 10.07 59.38 42.69
N VAL A 685 10.14 58.36 41.85
CA VAL A 685 9.04 57.42 41.61
C VAL A 685 9.35 56.09 42.28
N GLU A 686 8.33 55.52 42.90
CA GLU A 686 8.39 54.20 43.51
C GLU A 686 8.19 53.14 42.43
N VAL A 687 9.16 52.24 42.30
CA VAL A 687 9.11 51.15 41.33
C VAL A 687 9.22 49.82 42.07
N ALA A 688 8.36 48.88 41.71
CA ALA A 688 8.33 47.53 42.28
C ALA A 688 9.25 46.61 41.47
N PHE A 689 10.10 45.88 42.20
CA PHE A 689 11.05 44.91 41.65
C PHE A 689 10.77 43.51 42.18
N PRO A 690 11.23 42.47 41.48
CA PRO A 690 11.22 41.11 41.99
C PRO A 690 11.97 41.01 43.31
N LYS A 691 11.34 40.46 44.37
CA LYS A 691 12.05 40.16 45.61
C LYS A 691 12.48 38.69 45.63
N PHE A 692 13.75 38.50 45.95
CA PHE A 692 14.43 37.21 46.01
C PHE A 692 13.76 36.25 47.00
N SER A 693 13.59 34.99 46.59
CA SER A 693 12.99 33.90 47.37
C SER A 693 13.89 32.66 47.37
N SER A 694 13.85 31.86 48.44
CA SER A 694 14.46 30.53 48.48
C SER A 694 13.59 29.45 47.84
N ASP A 695 12.31 29.73 47.60
CA ASP A 695 11.37 28.83 46.93
C ASP A 695 10.91 29.48 45.62
N CYS A 696 11.39 28.93 44.50
CA CYS A 696 11.12 29.44 43.17
C CYS A 696 9.65 29.28 42.75
N SER A 697 8.86 28.45 43.43
CA SER A 697 7.41 28.35 43.19
C SER A 697 6.60 29.47 43.85
N ASN A 698 7.17 30.10 44.87
CA ASN A 698 6.52 31.10 45.71
C ASN A 698 7.27 32.44 45.72
N GLY A 699 8.20 32.67 44.79
CA GLY A 699 8.90 33.93 44.63
C GLY A 699 10.02 33.86 43.61
N TYR A 700 10.64 34.99 43.32
CA TYR A 700 11.64 35.10 42.26
C TYR A 700 12.99 34.53 42.67
N CYS A 701 13.55 33.69 41.80
CA CYS A 701 14.87 33.10 41.95
C CYS A 701 15.85 33.67 40.91
N ASP A 702 17.14 33.66 41.24
CA ASP A 702 18.21 33.78 40.24
C ASP A 702 18.41 32.46 39.47
N ALA A 703 19.26 32.46 38.44
CA ALA A 703 19.47 31.25 37.64
C ALA A 703 20.09 30.11 38.46
N VAL A 704 20.93 30.42 39.45
CA VAL A 704 21.54 29.43 40.36
C VAL A 704 20.48 28.71 41.18
N GLN A 705 19.60 29.44 41.86
CA GLN A 705 18.53 28.86 42.67
C GLN A 705 17.50 28.12 41.81
N LEU A 706 17.18 28.67 40.64
CA LEU A 706 16.28 28.00 39.71
C LEU A 706 16.86 26.67 39.22
N ALA A 707 18.18 26.63 38.93
CA ALA A 707 18.88 25.41 38.58
C ALA A 707 18.81 24.37 39.71
N GLU A 708 19.04 24.80 40.96
CA GLU A 708 18.93 23.94 42.13
C GLU A 708 17.53 23.37 42.31
N PHE A 709 16.52 24.24 42.21
CA PHE A 709 15.12 23.88 42.35
C PHE A 709 14.68 22.86 41.28
N ILE A 710 15.05 23.12 40.01
CA ILE A 710 14.75 22.20 38.90
C ILE A 710 15.52 20.88 39.06
N ALA A 711 16.79 20.92 39.47
CA ALA A 711 17.57 19.70 39.71
C ALA A 711 16.95 18.83 40.81
N GLU A 712 16.45 19.42 41.90
CA GLU A 712 15.77 18.69 42.97
C GLU A 712 14.44 18.06 42.49
N LYS A 713 13.71 18.76 41.62
CA LYS A 713 12.49 18.24 40.99
C LYS A 713 12.79 17.05 40.07
N ILE A 714 13.79 17.19 39.20
CA ILE A 714 14.28 16.12 38.34
C ILE A 714 14.72 14.91 39.18
N LEU A 715 15.50 15.13 40.25
CA LEU A 715 15.98 14.06 41.13
C LEU A 715 14.83 13.26 41.75
N ARG A 716 13.75 13.93 42.18
CA ARG A 716 12.57 13.26 42.75
C ARG A 716 11.87 12.38 41.71
N ILE A 717 11.74 12.86 40.47
CA ILE A 717 11.12 12.10 39.38
C ILE A 717 12.00 10.91 38.98
N VAL A 718 13.31 11.12 38.80
CA VAL A 718 14.27 10.04 38.50
C VAL A 718 14.21 8.94 39.56
N LYS A 719 14.16 9.28 40.86
CA LYS A 719 14.00 8.30 41.95
C LYS A 719 12.68 7.51 41.84
N LYS A 720 11.57 8.17 41.49
CA LYS A 720 10.27 7.49 41.29
C LYS A 720 10.32 6.55 40.08
N VAL A 721 10.91 6.98 38.97
CA VAL A 721 11.07 6.18 37.76
C VAL A 721 11.92 4.94 38.03
N GLU A 722 13.05 5.08 38.73
CA GLU A 722 13.89 3.94 39.13
C GLU A 722 13.15 2.97 40.05
N ALA A 723 12.35 3.47 41.00
CA ALA A 723 11.56 2.64 41.90
C ALA A 723 10.46 1.87 41.15
N GLN A 724 9.76 2.52 40.22
CA GLN A 724 8.75 1.85 39.39
C GLN A 724 9.38 0.83 38.43
N ALA A 725 10.50 1.18 37.80
CA ALA A 725 11.26 0.25 36.97
C ALA A 725 11.72 -0.99 37.75
N LYS A 726 12.13 -0.84 39.02
CA LYS A 726 12.44 -1.98 39.90
C LYS A 726 11.19 -2.80 40.23
N LYS A 727 10.05 -2.16 40.52
CA LYS A 727 8.77 -2.84 40.83
C LYS A 727 8.30 -3.76 39.71
N VAL A 728 8.61 -3.42 38.46
CA VAL A 728 8.28 -4.23 37.27
C VAL A 728 9.43 -5.15 36.83
N ASN A 729 10.38 -5.45 37.73
CA ASN A 729 11.58 -6.27 37.48
C ASN A 729 12.46 -5.77 36.31
N LYS A 730 12.37 -4.48 35.99
CA LYS A 730 12.98 -3.86 34.81
C LYS A 730 12.55 -4.51 33.49
N GLU A 731 11.41 -5.19 33.44
CA GLU A 731 10.90 -5.83 32.22
C GLU A 731 9.90 -4.91 31.50
N ALA A 732 10.18 -4.61 30.24
CA ALA A 732 9.33 -3.73 29.43
C ALA A 732 7.97 -4.37 29.09
N ALA A 733 7.87 -5.71 29.12
CA ALA A 733 6.62 -6.45 28.93
C ALA A 733 5.58 -6.13 30.03
N ASN A 734 6.04 -5.79 31.23
CA ASN A 734 5.20 -5.49 32.38
C ASN A 734 4.73 -4.03 32.43
N VAL A 735 5.05 -3.23 31.40
CA VAL A 735 4.75 -1.81 31.33
C VAL A 735 4.03 -1.51 30.01
N PRO A 736 2.83 -0.90 30.04
CA PRO A 736 2.09 -0.54 28.85
C PRO A 736 2.91 0.32 27.89
N GLY A 737 2.97 -0.05 26.61
CA GLY A 737 3.68 0.72 25.58
C GLY A 737 4.21 -0.16 24.46
N ILE A 738 4.30 0.39 23.25
CA ILE A 738 4.85 -0.26 22.07
C ILE A 738 6.11 0.50 21.63
N GLY A 739 7.15 -0.23 21.23
CA GLY A 739 8.41 0.34 20.76
C GLY A 739 9.56 0.22 21.77
N ASN A 740 10.66 0.86 21.43
CA ASN A 740 11.97 0.79 22.09
C ASN A 740 12.10 1.74 23.30
N TYR A 741 11.01 2.19 23.91
CA TYR A 741 11.02 2.99 25.14
C TYR A 741 9.74 2.85 25.96
N ARG A 742 9.76 3.35 27.20
CA ARG A 742 8.60 3.61 28.05
C ARG A 742 8.67 5.05 28.56
N SER A 743 7.59 5.80 28.37
CA SER A 743 7.43 7.12 28.98
C SER A 743 7.33 7.03 30.51
N PHE A 744 7.60 8.13 31.21
CA PHE A 744 7.37 8.20 32.66
C PHE A 744 5.90 7.95 33.01
N ALA A 745 4.96 8.50 32.24
CA ALA A 745 3.53 8.25 32.40
C ALA A 745 3.17 6.76 32.27
N SER A 746 3.73 6.06 31.27
CA SER A 746 3.49 4.61 31.12
C SER A 746 4.07 3.77 32.26
N LEU A 747 5.10 4.26 32.96
CA LEU A 747 5.65 3.64 34.16
C LEU A 747 4.84 3.96 35.43
N GLY A 748 3.70 4.65 35.30
CA GLY A 748 2.88 5.08 36.43
C GLY A 748 3.52 6.20 37.25
N VAL A 749 4.44 6.97 36.65
CA VAL A 749 5.01 8.19 37.25
C VAL A 749 4.27 9.38 36.66
N GLU A 750 3.47 10.04 37.49
CA GLU A 750 2.77 11.28 37.13
C GLU A 750 3.76 12.36 36.69
N GLU A 751 3.44 13.05 35.60
CA GLU A 751 4.19 14.21 35.13
C GLU A 751 4.09 15.33 36.18
N GLU A 752 5.22 15.96 36.52
CA GLU A 752 5.24 17.02 37.53
C GLU A 752 5.16 18.37 36.82
N THR A 753 4.05 19.07 37.01
CA THR A 753 3.86 20.47 36.60
C THR A 753 4.03 21.38 37.80
N PHE A 754 4.81 22.44 37.65
CA PHE A 754 5.00 23.44 38.70
C PHE A 754 5.31 24.82 38.10
N ASP A 755 5.14 25.82 38.93
CA ASP A 755 5.32 27.22 38.55
C ASP A 755 6.69 27.69 39.03
N VAL A 756 7.38 28.53 38.25
CA VAL A 756 8.63 29.18 38.67
C VAL A 756 8.66 30.64 38.27
N TYR A 757 9.30 31.47 39.09
CA TYR A 757 9.56 32.88 38.81
C TYR A 757 11.06 33.11 38.71
N LEU A 758 11.52 33.65 37.57
CA LEU A 758 12.94 33.96 37.32
C LEU A 758 13.15 35.47 37.36
N MET A 759 14.23 35.90 37.99
CA MET A 759 14.64 37.31 38.07
C MET A 759 15.76 37.60 37.08
N HIS A 760 15.46 38.33 36.00
CA HIS A 760 16.43 38.87 35.03
C HIS A 760 17.69 38.02 34.79
N ASP A 761 17.52 36.77 34.34
CA ASP A 761 18.65 35.85 34.15
C ASP A 761 18.39 34.77 33.10
N VAL A 762 19.36 33.90 32.86
CA VAL A 762 19.27 32.77 31.94
C VAL A 762 19.72 31.49 32.61
N LEU A 763 18.82 30.49 32.65
CA LEU A 763 19.20 29.13 32.99
C LEU A 763 19.65 28.39 31.73
N ALA A 764 20.96 28.30 31.55
CA ALA A 764 21.60 27.51 30.49
C ALA A 764 21.95 26.08 30.96
N PRO A 765 22.04 25.09 30.04
CA PRO A 765 22.46 23.72 30.34
C PRO A 765 23.76 23.65 31.16
N ARG A 766 24.75 24.48 30.80
CA ARG A 766 26.05 24.56 31.48
C ARG A 766 25.93 24.93 32.96
N LEU A 767 24.96 25.77 33.33
CA LEU A 767 24.73 26.14 34.72
C LEU A 767 24.07 24.98 35.48
N LEU A 768 23.03 24.36 34.90
CA LEU A 768 22.37 23.23 35.53
C LEU A 768 23.34 22.06 35.73
N GLU A 769 24.20 21.79 34.75
CA GLU A 769 25.28 20.81 34.84
C GLU A 769 26.30 21.16 35.93
N HIS A 770 26.73 22.42 36.02
CA HIS A 770 27.61 22.90 37.09
C HIS A 770 27.00 22.66 38.48
N ILE A 771 25.72 22.99 38.67
CA ILE A 771 25.01 22.81 39.95
C ILE A 771 24.86 21.34 40.33
N ILE A 772 24.53 20.48 39.36
CA ILE A 772 24.47 19.02 39.55
C ILE A 772 25.83 18.47 40.01
N ASN A 773 26.92 18.94 39.40
CA ASN A 773 28.27 18.48 39.70
C ASN A 773 28.82 19.03 41.03
N LYS A 774 28.37 20.21 41.46
CA LYS A 774 28.82 20.87 42.70
C LYS A 774 28.16 20.31 43.97
N LYS A 775 26.90 19.84 43.89
CA LYS A 775 26.13 19.40 45.08
C LYS A 775 26.07 17.88 45.24
N ASN A 776 26.64 17.36 46.32
CA ASN A 776 26.56 15.93 46.67
C ASN A 776 25.13 15.41 46.83
N SER A 777 24.17 16.24 47.24
CA SER A 777 22.74 15.87 47.32
C SER A 777 22.13 15.51 45.97
N LEU A 778 22.76 15.93 44.86
CA LEU A 778 22.36 15.69 43.48
C LEU A 778 23.19 14.60 42.78
N ALA A 779 24.00 13.83 43.51
CA ALA A 779 24.95 12.85 42.93
C ALA A 779 24.34 11.89 41.90
N LYS A 780 23.07 11.50 42.04
CA LYS A 780 22.37 10.65 41.05
C LYS A 780 22.19 11.29 39.68
N LEU A 781 22.22 12.62 39.60
CA LEU A 781 22.11 13.39 38.37
C LEU A 781 23.46 13.64 37.70
N GLN A 782 24.59 13.41 38.37
CA GLN A 782 25.94 13.65 37.80
C GLN A 782 26.26 12.77 36.59
N ARG A 783 25.55 11.66 36.42
CA ARG A 783 25.63 10.78 35.24
C ARG A 783 24.83 11.29 34.03
N PHE A 784 24.09 12.39 34.17
CA PHE A 784 23.27 12.96 33.10
C PHE A 784 24.03 14.08 32.40
N MET A 785 24.09 14.00 31.07
CA MET A 785 24.51 15.13 30.24
C MET A 785 23.35 16.12 30.11
N VAL A 786 23.63 17.41 30.27
CA VAL A 786 22.60 18.46 30.16
C VAL A 786 22.75 19.20 28.84
N ASP A 787 21.69 19.21 28.03
CA ASP A 787 21.67 19.86 26.71
C ASP A 787 20.37 20.61 26.46
N TYR A 788 20.35 21.44 25.42
CA TYR A 788 19.10 21.94 24.85
C TYR A 788 18.53 20.97 23.81
N ALA A 789 17.21 20.83 23.78
CA ALA A 789 16.50 20.14 22.71
C ALA A 789 15.12 20.74 22.48
N THR A 790 14.63 20.68 21.24
CA THR A 790 13.20 20.93 20.98
C THR A 790 12.38 19.75 21.50
N TYR A 791 11.08 19.94 21.72
CA TYR A 791 10.21 18.82 22.08
C TYR A 791 10.29 17.72 21.01
N GLN A 792 10.34 18.06 19.73
CA GLN A 792 10.49 17.11 18.63
C GLN A 792 11.81 16.32 18.69
N THR A 793 12.92 17.00 19.00
CA THR A 793 14.22 16.35 19.22
C THR A 793 14.15 15.38 20.40
N PHE A 794 13.51 15.76 21.50
CA PHE A 794 13.24 14.84 22.61
C PHE A 794 12.44 13.63 22.13
N LEU A 795 11.33 13.83 21.40
CA LEU A 795 10.47 12.74 20.92
C LEU A 795 11.26 11.70 20.10
N GLY A 796 12.18 12.15 19.25
CA GLY A 796 13.06 11.31 18.43
C GLY A 796 14.15 10.58 19.22
N LEU A 797 14.55 11.10 20.39
CA LEU A 797 15.58 10.50 21.23
C LEU A 797 15.05 9.48 22.25
N ARG A 798 13.73 9.41 22.49
CA ARG A 798 13.11 8.65 23.60
C ARG A 798 13.51 7.18 23.72
N GLY A 799 13.87 6.52 22.62
CA GLY A 799 14.33 5.13 22.57
C GLY A 799 15.81 4.95 22.24
N SER A 800 16.60 6.02 22.28
CA SER A 800 18.03 5.99 22.04
C SER A 800 18.80 5.54 23.29
N THR A 801 19.98 4.94 23.08
CA THR A 801 20.83 4.37 24.14
C THR A 801 22.07 5.24 24.43
N TYR A 802 22.04 6.53 24.06
CA TYR A 802 23.18 7.47 24.16
C TYR A 802 23.45 8.02 25.57
N GLY A 803 23.21 7.22 26.62
CA GLY A 803 23.40 7.63 28.01
C GLY A 803 22.26 8.48 28.59
N ASN A 804 22.38 8.86 29.86
CA ASN A 804 21.37 9.67 30.53
C ASN A 804 21.44 11.12 30.07
N LYS A 805 20.28 11.72 29.75
CA LYS A 805 20.21 13.11 29.31
C LYS A 805 19.15 13.91 30.06
N ILE A 806 19.48 15.14 30.45
CA ILE A 806 18.52 16.17 30.84
C ILE A 806 18.46 17.16 29.69
N LEU A 807 17.30 17.24 29.07
CA LEU A 807 17.06 18.11 27.93
C LEU A 807 16.21 19.29 28.38
N LEU A 808 16.80 20.48 28.35
CA LEU A 808 16.08 21.75 28.55
C LEU A 808 15.41 22.17 27.24
N ASP A 809 14.21 22.74 27.35
CA ASP A 809 13.45 23.23 26.20
C ASP A 809 14.23 24.28 25.40
N ALA A 810 14.49 23.99 24.12
CA ALA A 810 15.18 24.89 23.20
C ALA A 810 14.25 25.95 22.59
N GLU A 811 12.94 25.70 22.55
CA GLU A 811 11.94 26.61 21.98
C GLU A 811 11.54 27.69 22.98
N ASN A 812 11.34 27.31 24.24
CA ASN A 812 10.95 28.21 25.32
C ASN A 812 12.00 28.22 26.43
N LYS A 813 13.11 28.93 26.22
CA LYS A 813 14.20 28.97 27.21
C LYS A 813 13.81 29.77 28.45
N PHE A 814 14.34 29.38 29.61
CA PHE A 814 14.40 30.23 30.79
C PHE A 814 15.29 31.43 30.50
N TYR A 815 14.67 32.59 30.28
CA TYR A 815 15.39 33.76 29.76
C TYR A 815 14.72 35.05 30.23
N GLY A 816 15.47 35.90 30.93
CA GLY A 816 15.00 37.14 31.51
C GLY A 816 13.98 36.95 32.64
N CYS A 817 13.34 38.05 33.01
CA CYS A 817 12.45 38.09 34.17
C CYS A 817 11.02 37.69 33.80
N GLY A 818 10.41 36.84 34.62
CA GLY A 818 8.98 36.55 34.51
C GLY A 818 8.58 35.22 35.14
N TYR A 819 7.33 34.87 34.89
CA TYR A 819 6.71 33.61 35.28
C TYR A 819 6.84 32.57 34.17
N TYR A 820 7.10 31.33 34.58
CA TYR A 820 7.16 30.16 33.71
C TYR A 820 6.37 29.02 34.35
N ASN A 821 5.55 28.35 33.55
CA ASN A 821 5.00 27.04 33.90
C ASN A 821 5.94 25.96 33.37
N VAL A 822 6.34 25.02 34.21
CA VAL A 822 7.36 24.01 33.89
C VAL A 822 6.75 22.63 34.06
N GLU A 823 7.00 21.76 33.08
CA GLU A 823 6.54 20.38 33.06
C GLU A 823 7.76 19.47 32.89
N ILE A 824 7.96 18.53 33.82
CA ILE A 824 9.02 17.52 33.70
C ILE A 824 8.40 16.21 33.24
N THR A 825 8.82 15.75 32.07
CA THR A 825 8.48 14.45 31.48
C THR A 825 9.74 13.71 31.07
N GLY A 826 9.60 12.51 30.52
CA GLY A 826 10.76 11.71 30.10
C GLY A 826 10.44 10.31 29.63
N SER A 827 11.49 9.57 29.30
CA SER A 827 11.41 8.17 28.87
C SER A 827 12.61 7.35 29.30
N VAL A 828 12.38 6.03 29.37
CA VAL A 828 13.39 5.00 29.61
C VAL A 828 13.47 4.11 28.37
N PRO A 829 14.63 3.95 27.72
CA PRO A 829 14.76 3.09 26.56
C PRO A 829 14.63 1.60 26.94
N VAL A 830 14.19 0.81 25.97
CA VAL A 830 13.99 -0.64 26.07
C VAL A 830 15.01 -1.35 25.18
N TRP A 831 15.82 -2.23 25.78
CA TRP A 831 16.83 -3.02 25.08
C TRP A 831 16.73 -4.49 25.49
N TYR A 832 16.60 -5.40 24.52
CA TYR A 832 16.32 -6.82 24.75
C TYR A 832 15.20 -7.07 25.79
N GLY A 833 14.10 -6.31 25.69
CA GLY A 833 12.95 -6.42 26.59
C GLY A 833 13.15 -5.86 28.00
N LYS A 834 14.31 -5.23 28.29
CA LYS A 834 14.61 -4.63 29.60
C LYS A 834 14.60 -3.10 29.55
N LEU A 835 14.11 -2.50 30.64
CA LEU A 835 14.14 -1.07 30.89
C LEU A 835 15.55 -0.65 31.33
N LEU A 836 16.21 0.15 30.50
CA LEU A 836 17.55 0.67 30.78
C LEU A 836 17.44 2.01 31.53
N THR A 837 17.19 1.94 32.84
CA THR A 837 17.16 3.14 33.72
C THR A 837 18.48 3.90 33.75
N GLU A 838 19.57 3.29 33.32
CA GLU A 838 20.89 3.92 33.21
C GLU A 838 21.06 4.73 31.92
N GLN A 839 20.03 4.81 31.08
CA GLN A 839 20.03 5.56 29.82
C GLN A 839 18.73 6.37 29.64
N MET A 840 18.17 6.88 30.73
CA MET A 840 16.90 7.60 30.68
C MET A 840 17.07 9.04 30.19
N ILE A 841 16.03 9.57 29.54
CA ILE A 841 15.99 10.94 29.05
C ILE A 841 14.89 11.69 29.81
N VAL A 842 15.28 12.78 30.46
CA VAL A 842 14.38 13.73 31.12
C VAL A 842 14.25 14.94 30.21
N PHE A 843 13.02 15.39 29.97
CA PHE A 843 12.74 16.62 29.26
C PHE A 843 12.06 17.61 30.20
N VAL A 844 12.67 18.79 30.34
CA VAL A 844 12.12 19.92 31.08
C VAL A 844 11.47 20.84 30.08
N LYS A 845 10.16 20.69 29.91
CA LYS A 845 9.34 21.52 29.04
C LYS A 845 9.01 22.82 29.76
N VAL A 846 9.11 23.92 29.04
CA VAL A 846 8.94 25.24 29.62
C VAL A 846 7.86 25.98 28.84
N GLY A 847 6.88 26.52 29.56
CA GLY A 847 5.84 27.35 29.00
C GLY A 847 6.39 28.70 28.53
N LYS A 848 5.66 29.36 27.63
CA LYS A 848 6.00 30.71 27.17
C LYS A 848 6.13 31.67 28.36
N ARG A 849 7.25 32.40 28.43
CA ARG A 849 7.52 33.41 29.46
C ARG A 849 6.37 34.42 29.55
N GLN A 850 5.84 34.61 30.76
CA GLN A 850 4.87 35.65 31.06
C GLN A 850 5.56 36.77 31.83
N ILE A 851 5.59 37.97 31.26
CA ILE A 851 6.19 39.15 31.91
C ILE A 851 5.22 39.65 32.98
N THR A 852 5.61 39.50 34.24
CA THR A 852 4.91 40.01 35.42
C THR A 852 5.13 41.52 35.56
N GLU A 853 4.33 42.19 36.39
CA GLU A 853 4.42 43.65 36.57
C GLU A 853 5.81 44.09 37.04
N GLU A 854 6.44 43.31 37.92
CA GLU A 854 7.76 43.60 38.48
C GLU A 854 8.89 43.39 37.46
N CYS A 855 8.63 42.64 36.39
CA CYS A 855 9.59 42.36 35.32
C CYS A 855 9.48 43.34 34.14
N ARG A 856 8.65 44.39 34.24
CA ARG A 856 8.46 45.40 33.18
C ARG A 856 9.66 46.36 33.13
N THR A 857 10.61 46.02 32.26
CA THR A 857 11.88 46.73 32.10
C THR A 857 11.78 48.09 31.41
N ASN A 858 10.69 48.33 30.70
CA ASN A 858 10.45 49.55 29.92
C ASN A 858 10.21 50.80 30.78
N LYS A 859 10.09 50.66 32.10
CA LYS A 859 9.89 51.77 33.04
C LYS A 859 11.21 52.36 33.60
N ILE A 860 12.37 51.77 33.30
CA ILE A 860 13.65 52.09 33.97
C ILE A 860 14.83 52.02 32.97
N GLN A 861 15.62 53.09 32.84
CA GLN A 861 16.78 53.13 31.94
C GLN A 861 17.99 52.29 32.43
N ASN A 862 18.17 52.11 33.74
CA ASN A 862 19.34 51.44 34.34
C ASN A 862 19.01 50.07 34.98
N ILE A 863 18.36 49.18 34.23
CA ILE A 863 17.96 47.87 34.77
C ILE A 863 19.15 46.96 35.17
N MET A 864 20.34 47.23 34.62
CA MET A 864 21.58 46.50 34.93
C MET A 864 21.97 46.57 36.42
N ASN A 865 21.51 47.57 37.17
CA ASN A 865 21.75 47.69 38.60
C ASN A 865 20.90 46.72 39.46
N PHE A 866 20.01 45.95 38.81
CA PHE A 866 19.05 45.04 39.45
C PHE A 866 19.20 43.60 38.93
N ILE A 867 20.39 43.28 38.43
CA ILE A 867 20.79 41.93 38.03
C ILE A 867 20.94 41.04 39.27
N PRO A 868 20.57 39.75 39.20
CA PRO A 868 20.74 38.79 40.29
C PRO A 868 22.19 38.65 40.81
N LEU A 869 22.30 38.19 42.06
CA LEU A 869 23.58 38.01 42.76
C LEU A 869 24.34 36.74 42.33
N ASP A 870 23.66 35.74 41.74
CA ASP A 870 24.23 34.48 41.23
C ASP A 870 25.37 33.92 42.10
N ARG A 871 25.06 33.72 43.39
CA ARG A 871 26.07 33.49 44.42
C ARG A 871 26.91 32.25 44.09
N GLY A 872 28.22 32.46 43.92
CA GLY A 872 29.19 31.40 43.68
C GLY A 872 29.58 31.20 42.21
N LEU A 873 29.18 32.10 41.31
CA LEU A 873 29.73 32.26 39.97
C LEU A 873 30.77 33.40 39.94
N SER A 874 31.65 33.40 38.93
CA SER A 874 32.67 34.45 38.73
C SER A 874 32.69 34.92 37.28
N VAL A 875 33.31 36.06 37.00
CA VAL A 875 33.48 36.60 35.64
C VAL A 875 34.24 35.61 34.73
N GLU A 876 35.15 34.81 35.30
CA GLU A 876 35.91 33.78 34.59
C GLU A 876 35.11 32.49 34.36
N SER A 877 33.98 32.30 35.05
CA SER A 877 33.08 31.15 34.88
C SER A 877 31.62 31.58 35.07
N PRO A 878 31.04 32.31 34.09
CA PRO A 878 29.68 32.83 34.19
C PRO A 878 28.61 31.78 33.89
N HIS A 879 28.98 30.61 33.36
CA HIS A 879 28.05 29.53 32.97
C HIS A 879 26.84 29.99 32.12
N ALA A 880 27.01 31.06 31.35
CA ALA A 880 26.00 31.72 30.50
C ALA A 880 24.82 32.37 31.25
N THR A 881 25.00 32.74 32.52
CA THR A 881 24.09 33.65 33.24
C THR A 881 24.36 35.10 32.87
N TRP A 882 23.44 35.98 33.28
CA TRP A 882 23.60 37.42 33.12
C TRP A 882 24.36 38.02 34.30
N LEU A 883 25.65 37.70 34.48
CA LEU A 883 26.46 38.39 35.50
C LEU A 883 26.64 39.88 35.14
N ALA A 884 26.36 40.78 36.08
CA ALA A 884 26.70 42.19 35.92
C ALA A 884 28.22 42.38 36.03
N ILE A 885 28.82 43.06 35.05
CA ILE A 885 30.14 43.70 35.23
C ILE A 885 29.86 45.04 35.89
N ILE A 886 30.20 45.20 37.17
CA ILE A 886 30.41 46.53 37.75
C ILE A 886 31.90 46.83 37.53
N ASN A 887 32.21 47.78 36.66
CA ASN A 887 33.53 48.42 36.62
C ASN A 887 33.58 49.53 37.66
#